data_AF-A0ABD6B9K4-F1
#
_entry.id   AF-A0ABD6B9K4-F1
#
_cell.length_a   1.000
_cell.length_b   1.000
_cell.length_c   1.000
_cell.angle_alpha   90.00
_cell.angle_beta   90.00
_cell.angle_gamma   90.00
#
_symmetry.space_group_name_H-M   'P 1'
#
loop_
_entity.id
_entity.type
_entity.pdbx_description
1 polymer ?
#
loop_
_entity_poly.entity_id
_entity_poly.type
_entity_poly.pdbx_seq_one_letter_code
_entity_poly.pdbx_strand_id
1 'polypeptide(L)'
;MTRIRERTFATFIASLLVVSMFGAAVVPAPVSAADGPEGMVALGSGQISEDVPEGADLPIRASDLEGAVYASEHAGSLEVVLTTPERADEHLGPNASVVANDEVAIVLRDDEVHEGRDVAVGLDVLEKGVGFVPKVAYGTHESGEEWRSPIEREGTVGVFHVPEFSSNSVTFTGGIKLDGDAAGNGTQYQYELSSLDGVDDFSINVTGVTNSEWDNVSANTLSDGDTATLDISGNLDPTGPASGSPEVTFKPAEAPVYNPLNGEGDGNTDASRYVIGDDGTGNGIKAGIMIQPDQNVNVSELRPYIGATDGSGYSASVDIYISQGTPDSTWAEGTLVKSGWEPSWSSGRQSVPLDSNIELTAGTNYTVEFVTTNSDSDGANDHLQLAFDWDGSTSSTYTRSVGTTALDGYWADIQLVQNEVTDPGLDIDGDGSLEASYSGTLSGSESVTRTLSSLSVSNDTVTVSATSGAVDIEVDLKERTQTEDPGVIVNGYETTHDGVLDKNETISLATNEAWLREGTNNVTVTTNSSAGGPESLVGFEYSHDAAGTTKSVSVEATSWTESFNVSHTFPSAVADAESTLTFNEHVVEINAVEVRRNGGSWNETNDYTLNGTDLTVQLGDVAADSEIDIRATGYKVGVRNGAIDVLEPTVDGDKLDTKIEIENRSENFALDLSGMDRVHYAAEETWTGDSAYVTVDSGGDQLLHFADANEGSTARVRTIPLEVEPVDGEIAVHVENPEAPRFRFSDEGVAGSSSVDVTYHDTTAGNRYVLWSVTQSREIDADRAESPVQFSTGLTSAQTFEIRQRDRSDSVGGVVPQQQSPGSSAPLVLVVPAVGISVAGLFWAGRRFGGASGIRGNALLLVGSTIVAVAALELVSPGTISSIWRATVFALGDAAASGVGAVIAAIAVFFGLWQINARTSADVPWWVTIPTVGIASIMALEAIRPGSVLGALQGVLAEVGGLVVLIVLGIVAYVIYQRQKTQQAEASTPDTQVELDLGEGEN
;
A
#
# COMPACT_ATOMS: atom_id res chain seq x y z
N MET A 1 -26.13 -46.32 -26.36
CA MET A 1 -27.42 -46.27 -27.08
C MET A 1 -28.30 -45.29 -26.32
N THR A 2 -28.94 -44.28 -26.91
CA THR A 2 -29.13 -43.93 -28.34
C THR A 2 -29.06 -42.40 -28.54
N ARG A 3 -28.74 -41.95 -29.75
CA ARG A 3 -28.53 -40.55 -30.17
C ARG A 3 -29.66 -40.13 -31.15
N ILE A 4 -29.78 -38.83 -31.49
CA ILE A 4 -30.42 -38.31 -32.75
C ILE A 4 -31.99 -38.44 -32.76
N ARG A 5 -32.86 -37.56 -33.30
CA ARG A 5 -32.90 -36.33 -34.17
C ARG A 5 -34.25 -35.57 -33.89
N GLU A 6 -34.70 -34.44 -34.47
CA GLU A 6 -34.22 -33.47 -35.49
C GLU A 6 -34.85 -32.07 -35.25
N ARG A 7 -34.10 -31.01 -35.61
CA ARG A 7 -34.43 -29.65 -36.13
C ARG A 7 -35.88 -29.33 -36.59
N THR A 8 -36.25 -28.04 -36.58
CA THR A 8 -36.38 -27.09 -37.74
C THR A 8 -37.08 -25.78 -37.30
N PHE A 9 -37.02 -24.58 -37.91
CA PHE A 9 -36.34 -24.00 -39.10
C PHE A 9 -36.03 -22.48 -38.86
N ALA A 10 -35.44 -21.74 -39.83
CA ALA A 10 -35.02 -20.33 -39.70
C ALA A 10 -35.46 -19.41 -40.88
N THR A 11 -34.67 -18.35 -41.21
CA THR A 11 -34.84 -17.27 -42.25
C THR A 11 -35.76 -16.10 -41.83
N PHE A 12 -35.49 -14.79 -42.06
CA PHE A 12 -34.78 -14.05 -43.14
C PHE A 12 -34.08 -12.77 -42.58
N ILE A 13 -32.75 -12.62 -42.65
CA ILE A 13 -31.92 -11.85 -43.63
C ILE A 13 -32.19 -10.33 -43.80
N ALA A 14 -31.35 -9.54 -43.12
CA ALA A 14 -30.56 -8.35 -43.54
C ALA A 14 -31.14 -7.14 -44.32
N SER A 15 -30.79 -5.94 -43.83
CA SER A 15 -30.33 -4.76 -44.60
C SER A 15 -29.42 -3.90 -43.72
N LEU A 16 -28.48 -3.14 -44.31
CA LEU A 16 -27.36 -2.49 -43.59
C LEU A 16 -27.13 -1.04 -44.07
N LEU A 17 -26.69 -0.15 -43.16
CA LEU A 17 -26.37 1.29 -43.35
C LEU A 17 -27.60 2.20 -43.67
N VAL A 18 -27.66 3.47 -43.26
CA VAL A 18 -26.63 4.44 -42.80
C VAL A 18 -27.00 5.09 -41.46
N VAL A 19 -25.97 5.52 -40.71
CA VAL A 19 -25.98 6.16 -39.37
C VAL A 19 -26.63 7.56 -39.33
N SER A 20 -27.48 7.86 -38.33
CA SER A 20 -27.25 8.95 -37.33
C SER A 20 -28.44 9.30 -36.39
N MET A 21 -28.17 9.21 -35.08
CA MET A 21 -28.65 10.03 -33.94
C MET A 21 -30.16 10.19 -33.59
N PHE A 22 -30.38 10.54 -32.31
CA PHE A 22 -31.64 10.90 -31.65
C PHE A 22 -32.73 9.82 -31.55
N GLY A 23 -32.47 8.81 -30.73
CA GLY A 23 -33.55 8.16 -29.98
C GLY A 23 -34.12 9.14 -28.94
N ALA A 24 -35.44 9.35 -28.96
CA ALA A 24 -36.10 10.15 -27.94
C ALA A 24 -36.31 9.30 -26.68
N ALA A 25 -35.93 9.82 -25.51
CA ALA A 25 -36.19 9.15 -24.23
C ALA A 25 -37.71 9.00 -24.02
N VAL A 26 -38.14 7.78 -23.70
CA VAL A 26 -39.51 7.52 -23.24
C VAL A 26 -39.59 7.97 -21.80
N VAL A 27 -40.30 9.06 -21.53
CA VAL A 27 -40.55 9.55 -20.17
C VAL A 27 -41.47 8.56 -19.45
N PRO A 28 -41.05 7.91 -18.35
CA PRO A 28 -41.94 7.13 -17.52
C PRO A 28 -42.99 8.03 -16.86
N ALA A 29 -44.17 7.47 -16.55
CA ALA A 29 -45.06 8.14 -15.61
C ALA A 29 -44.40 8.15 -14.21
N PRO A 30 -44.63 9.18 -13.36
CA PRO A 30 -44.12 9.17 -12.00
C PRO A 30 -44.69 7.96 -11.27
N VAL A 31 -43.80 7.09 -10.79
CA VAL A 31 -44.17 6.04 -9.84
C VAL A 31 -44.57 6.75 -8.54
N SER A 32 -45.68 6.34 -7.94
CA SER A 32 -45.92 6.66 -6.53
C SER A 32 -44.83 5.97 -5.72
N ALA A 33 -44.13 6.70 -4.86
CA ALA A 33 -43.30 6.08 -3.84
C ALA A 33 -44.14 5.04 -3.08
N ALA A 34 -43.54 3.88 -2.80
CA ALA A 34 -44.14 2.96 -1.85
C ALA A 34 -44.08 3.60 -0.47
N ASP A 35 -45.17 3.51 0.30
CA ASP A 35 -45.12 3.82 1.73
C ASP A 35 -44.09 2.88 2.38
N GLY A 36 -43.00 3.43 2.90
CA GLY A 36 -41.96 2.68 3.60
C GLY A 36 -42.39 2.25 5.01
N PRO A 37 -41.49 1.63 5.79
CA PRO A 37 -41.73 1.34 7.20
C PRO A 37 -42.09 2.62 7.99
N GLU A 38 -42.90 2.46 9.04
CA GLU A 38 -43.36 3.61 9.84
C GLU A 38 -42.19 4.24 10.61
N GLY A 39 -41.75 5.41 10.15
CA GLY A 39 -40.61 6.14 10.72
C GLY A 39 -39.36 6.21 9.82
N MET A 40 -39.30 5.45 8.73
CA MET A 40 -38.11 5.41 7.87
C MET A 40 -38.21 6.31 6.61
N VAL A 41 -37.07 6.85 6.19
CA VAL A 41 -36.93 7.69 4.99
C VAL A 41 -36.23 6.89 3.88
N ALA A 42 -36.77 6.96 2.65
CA ALA A 42 -36.19 6.30 1.48
C ALA A 42 -35.00 7.08 0.93
N LEU A 43 -33.91 6.39 0.58
CA LEU A 43 -32.70 7.00 0.03
C LEU A 43 -32.92 7.54 -1.39
N GLY A 44 -32.31 8.68 -1.69
CA GLY A 44 -32.35 9.30 -3.01
C GLY A 44 -31.38 8.67 -4.01
N SER A 45 -31.66 8.82 -5.31
CA SER A 45 -30.80 8.34 -6.41
C SER A 45 -29.45 9.09 -6.54
N GLY A 46 -29.08 9.93 -5.57
CA GLY A 46 -27.76 10.55 -5.43
C GLY A 46 -26.93 9.95 -4.29
N GLN A 47 -27.52 9.06 -3.49
CA GLN A 47 -26.92 8.35 -2.35
C GLN A 47 -26.64 6.87 -2.68
N ILE A 48 -26.85 6.46 -3.92
CA ILE A 48 -26.74 5.05 -4.35
C ILE A 48 -25.86 5.00 -5.58
N SER A 49 -24.75 4.28 -5.49
CA SER A 49 -23.71 4.19 -6.52
C SER A 49 -23.36 2.73 -6.84
N GLU A 50 -22.71 2.50 -7.98
CA GLU A 50 -22.22 1.17 -8.39
C GLU A 50 -20.78 1.33 -8.92
N ASP A 51 -19.82 0.69 -8.28
CA ASP A 51 -18.45 0.58 -8.77
C ASP A 51 -18.03 -0.89 -8.85
N VAL A 52 -17.85 -1.36 -10.08
CA VAL A 52 -17.66 -2.78 -10.40
C VAL A 52 -16.63 -2.94 -11.53
N PRO A 53 -15.87 -4.06 -11.57
CA PRO A 53 -14.89 -4.30 -12.64
C PRO A 53 -15.52 -4.23 -14.04
N GLU A 54 -14.80 -3.70 -15.04
CA GLU A 54 -15.33 -3.52 -16.39
C GLU A 54 -15.71 -4.87 -17.03
N GLY A 55 -17.02 -5.17 -17.04
CA GLY A 55 -17.58 -6.43 -17.54
C GLY A 55 -18.11 -7.39 -16.47
N ALA A 56 -18.11 -7.02 -15.19
CA ALA A 56 -18.71 -7.81 -14.11
C ALA A 56 -20.24 -7.95 -14.28
N ASP A 57 -20.76 -9.17 -14.08
CA ASP A 57 -22.18 -9.52 -14.26
C ASP A 57 -22.88 -9.75 -12.91
N LEU A 58 -23.08 -8.67 -12.14
CA LEU A 58 -23.78 -8.73 -10.85
C LEU A 58 -25.27 -9.06 -11.00
N PRO A 59 -25.86 -9.85 -10.08
CA PRO A 59 -27.29 -10.21 -10.08
C PRO A 59 -28.23 -9.03 -9.77
N ILE A 60 -27.73 -7.97 -9.10
CA ILE A 60 -28.41 -6.69 -8.87
C ILE A 60 -27.53 -5.53 -9.38
N ARG A 61 -28.15 -4.35 -9.57
CA ARG A 61 -27.50 -3.09 -9.99
C ARG A 61 -27.96 -1.94 -9.10
N ALA A 62 -27.26 -0.81 -9.05
CA ALA A 62 -27.66 0.35 -8.24
C ALA A 62 -29.11 0.80 -8.51
N SER A 63 -29.55 0.74 -9.78
CA SER A 63 -30.93 1.04 -10.18
C SER A 63 -32.00 0.07 -9.69
N ASP A 64 -31.63 -1.06 -9.07
CA ASP A 64 -32.55 -1.94 -8.31
C ASP A 64 -32.67 -1.51 -6.84
N LEU A 65 -31.70 -0.77 -6.29
CA LEU A 65 -31.69 -0.25 -4.92
C LEU A 65 -32.37 1.13 -4.83
N GLU A 66 -32.42 1.90 -5.93
CA GLU A 66 -33.08 3.21 -6.02
C GLU A 66 -34.54 3.16 -5.53
N GLY A 67 -34.82 3.80 -4.39
CA GLY A 67 -36.15 3.82 -3.77
C GLY A 67 -36.60 2.48 -3.15
N ALA A 68 -35.68 1.52 -3.01
CA ALA A 68 -35.88 0.24 -2.33
C ALA A 68 -35.03 0.08 -1.05
N VAL A 69 -34.21 1.09 -0.71
CA VAL A 69 -33.47 1.20 0.56
C VAL A 69 -34.00 2.36 1.37
N TYR A 70 -34.12 2.16 2.69
CA TYR A 70 -34.60 3.12 3.67
C TYR A 70 -33.72 3.09 4.93
N ALA A 71 -33.68 4.19 5.68
CA ALA A 71 -33.06 4.25 7.02
C ALA A 71 -34.00 4.93 8.03
N SER A 72 -33.90 4.58 9.30
CA SER A 72 -34.64 5.22 10.40
C SER A 72 -34.22 6.68 10.60
N GLU A 73 -32.92 6.90 10.76
CA GLU A 73 -32.32 8.18 11.13
C GLU A 73 -31.04 8.41 10.30
N HIS A 74 -30.56 9.66 10.24
CA HIS A 74 -29.40 10.06 9.42
C HIS A 74 -29.50 9.66 7.93
N ALA A 75 -30.73 9.52 7.40
CA ALA A 75 -31.01 9.08 6.04
C ALA A 75 -30.59 10.07 4.93
N GLY A 76 -29.96 11.20 5.28
CA GLY A 76 -29.42 12.20 4.36
C GLY A 76 -27.92 12.08 4.10
N SER A 77 -27.16 11.49 5.04
CA SER A 77 -25.71 11.29 4.97
C SER A 77 -25.34 9.89 4.47
N LEU A 78 -26.15 8.87 4.82
CA LEU A 78 -25.98 7.49 4.35
C LEU A 78 -25.87 7.37 2.82
N GLU A 79 -24.72 6.88 2.35
CA GLU A 79 -24.46 6.40 0.99
C GLU A 79 -24.48 4.85 0.93
N VAL A 80 -24.90 4.30 -0.20
CA VAL A 80 -24.86 2.86 -0.50
C VAL A 80 -24.09 2.62 -1.80
N VAL A 81 -22.93 1.95 -1.71
CA VAL A 81 -22.11 1.55 -2.86
C VAL A 81 -22.31 0.06 -3.16
N LEU A 82 -22.72 -0.27 -4.38
CA LEU A 82 -22.80 -1.65 -4.86
C LEU A 82 -21.50 -2.05 -5.59
N THR A 83 -20.86 -3.12 -5.14
CA THR A 83 -19.53 -3.55 -5.64
C THR A 83 -19.33 -5.08 -5.57
N THR A 84 -18.13 -5.59 -5.84
CA THR A 84 -17.75 -7.00 -5.61
C THR A 84 -17.02 -7.13 -4.26
N PRO A 85 -17.02 -8.32 -3.61
CA PRO A 85 -16.32 -8.52 -2.34
C PRO A 85 -14.86 -8.08 -2.37
N GLU A 86 -14.14 -8.37 -3.47
CA GLU A 86 -12.71 -8.04 -3.65
C GLU A 86 -12.45 -6.55 -3.94
N ARG A 87 -13.49 -5.72 -3.95
CA ARG A 87 -13.42 -4.26 -4.08
C ARG A 87 -14.08 -3.51 -2.91
N ALA A 88 -14.77 -4.22 -2.01
CA ALA A 88 -15.47 -3.59 -0.89
C ALA A 88 -14.53 -2.77 0.01
N ASP A 89 -13.31 -3.27 0.18
CA ASP A 89 -12.24 -2.64 0.96
C ASP A 89 -11.79 -1.29 0.38
N GLU A 90 -11.91 -1.07 -0.94
CA GLU A 90 -11.63 0.23 -1.58
C GLU A 90 -12.68 1.32 -1.23
N HIS A 91 -13.79 0.93 -0.59
CA HIS A 91 -14.87 1.82 -0.16
C HIS A 91 -15.05 1.87 1.37
N LEU A 92 -14.30 1.06 2.13
CA LEU A 92 -14.18 1.21 3.58
C LEU A 92 -13.54 2.56 3.93
N GLY A 93 -13.93 3.10 5.08
CA GLY A 93 -13.57 4.42 5.60
C GLY A 93 -14.34 4.67 6.90
N PRO A 94 -14.16 5.83 7.56
CA PRO A 94 -14.38 6.01 9.00
C PRO A 94 -15.71 5.50 9.57
N ASN A 95 -16.80 5.59 8.80
CA ASN A 95 -18.14 5.14 9.18
C ASN A 95 -18.73 4.17 8.14
N ALA A 96 -17.97 3.15 7.72
CA ALA A 96 -18.36 2.21 6.67
C ALA A 96 -18.61 0.78 7.18
N SER A 97 -19.61 0.11 6.59
CA SER A 97 -19.94 -1.30 6.86
C SER A 97 -20.25 -2.05 5.56
N VAL A 98 -19.55 -3.16 5.33
CA VAL A 98 -19.71 -4.00 4.13
C VAL A 98 -20.66 -5.17 4.40
N VAL A 99 -21.73 -5.32 3.63
CA VAL A 99 -22.60 -6.52 3.63
C VAL A 99 -22.34 -7.34 2.37
N ALA A 100 -21.66 -8.49 2.49
CA ALA A 100 -21.18 -9.28 1.35
C ALA A 100 -21.71 -10.72 1.28
N ASN A 101 -21.64 -11.31 0.08
CA ASN A 101 -21.70 -12.75 -0.20
C ASN A 101 -20.66 -13.13 -1.29
N ASP A 102 -20.62 -14.40 -1.71
CA ASP A 102 -19.69 -14.92 -2.73
C ASP A 102 -19.70 -14.21 -4.11
N GLU A 103 -20.64 -13.29 -4.40
CA GLU A 103 -20.80 -12.65 -5.73
C GLU A 103 -21.01 -11.11 -5.68
N VAL A 104 -21.41 -10.53 -4.54
CA VAL A 104 -21.83 -9.12 -4.39
C VAL A 104 -21.43 -8.59 -3.01
N ALA A 105 -21.01 -7.33 -2.95
CA ALA A 105 -20.92 -6.54 -1.72
C ALA A 105 -21.79 -5.27 -1.81
N ILE A 106 -22.47 -4.93 -0.71
CA ILE A 106 -23.20 -3.68 -0.52
C ILE A 106 -22.50 -2.94 0.62
N VAL A 107 -21.82 -1.84 0.31
CA VAL A 107 -21.14 -1.00 1.30
C VAL A 107 -22.09 0.11 1.74
N LEU A 108 -22.40 0.17 3.03
CA LEU A 108 -23.10 1.27 3.68
C LEU A 108 -22.03 2.23 4.21
N ARG A 109 -22.11 3.53 3.91
CA ARG A 109 -21.10 4.54 4.28
C ARG A 109 -21.79 5.78 4.85
N ASP A 110 -21.18 6.42 5.84
CA ASP A 110 -21.67 7.69 6.42
C ASP A 110 -20.57 8.75 6.49
N ASP A 111 -20.96 10.03 6.53
CA ASP A 111 -20.12 11.16 6.93
C ASP A 111 -20.49 11.76 8.30
N GLU A 112 -21.55 11.28 8.96
CA GLU A 112 -21.91 11.55 10.36
C GLU A 112 -21.71 10.30 11.26
N VAL A 113 -21.35 10.51 12.53
CA VAL A 113 -21.28 9.48 13.59
C VAL A 113 -22.61 9.45 14.35
N HIS A 114 -23.13 8.26 14.68
CA HIS A 114 -24.45 8.08 15.31
C HIS A 114 -24.55 6.76 16.12
N GLU A 115 -25.51 6.65 17.06
CA GLU A 115 -25.75 5.50 17.98
C GLU A 115 -26.23 4.18 17.28
N GLY A 116 -25.77 3.90 16.05
CA GLY A 116 -26.32 2.86 15.19
C GLY A 116 -27.66 3.29 14.54
N ARG A 117 -28.22 2.45 13.67
CA ARG A 117 -29.50 2.74 12.98
C ARG A 117 -30.16 1.49 12.42
N ASP A 118 -31.44 1.58 12.13
CA ASP A 118 -32.14 0.53 11.38
C ASP A 118 -32.15 0.85 9.88
N VAL A 119 -31.63 -0.08 9.08
CA VAL A 119 -31.64 -0.03 7.62
C VAL A 119 -32.63 -1.06 7.10
N ALA A 120 -33.45 -0.68 6.11
CA ALA A 120 -34.43 -1.55 5.50
C ALA A 120 -34.23 -1.65 3.98
N VAL A 121 -34.25 -2.88 3.45
CA VAL A 121 -34.05 -3.17 2.02
C VAL A 121 -35.22 -4.00 1.48
N GLY A 122 -35.68 -3.68 0.27
CA GLY A 122 -36.73 -4.42 -0.44
C GLY A 122 -36.48 -5.93 -0.48
N LEU A 123 -37.47 -6.73 -0.05
CA LEU A 123 -37.34 -8.19 0.00
C LEU A 123 -37.11 -8.82 -1.37
N ASP A 124 -37.64 -8.21 -2.43
CA ASP A 124 -37.42 -8.60 -3.81
C ASP A 124 -36.01 -8.25 -4.30
N VAL A 125 -35.40 -7.16 -3.83
CA VAL A 125 -33.99 -6.84 -4.10
C VAL A 125 -33.06 -7.83 -3.39
N LEU A 126 -33.33 -8.15 -2.12
CA LEU A 126 -32.59 -9.18 -1.37
C LEU A 126 -32.72 -10.57 -2.03
N GLU A 127 -33.93 -10.98 -2.41
CA GLU A 127 -34.17 -12.26 -3.10
C GLU A 127 -33.54 -12.30 -4.51
N LYS A 128 -33.47 -11.16 -5.21
CA LYS A 128 -32.79 -11.03 -6.50
C LYS A 128 -31.26 -11.08 -6.37
N GLY A 129 -30.69 -10.42 -5.36
CA GLY A 129 -29.25 -10.31 -5.15
C GLY A 129 -28.58 -11.60 -4.70
N VAL A 130 -29.20 -12.34 -3.77
CA VAL A 130 -28.57 -13.56 -3.18
C VAL A 130 -29.40 -14.84 -3.38
N GLY A 131 -30.45 -14.80 -4.20
CA GLY A 131 -31.28 -15.95 -4.58
C GLY A 131 -32.28 -16.43 -3.52
N PHE A 132 -32.28 -15.82 -2.34
CA PHE A 132 -33.25 -16.03 -1.26
C PHE A 132 -33.22 -14.81 -0.33
N VAL A 133 -34.34 -14.46 0.30
CA VAL A 133 -34.33 -13.46 1.39
C VAL A 133 -33.54 -14.02 2.60
N PRO A 134 -32.44 -13.39 3.06
CA PRO A 134 -31.68 -13.86 4.20
C PRO A 134 -32.44 -13.73 5.53
N LYS A 135 -31.81 -14.17 6.62
CA LYS A 135 -32.34 -14.07 7.99
C LYS A 135 -31.46 -13.26 8.94
N VAL A 136 -30.24 -12.97 8.50
CA VAL A 136 -29.18 -12.30 9.23
C VAL A 136 -28.42 -11.50 8.18
N ALA A 137 -28.21 -10.21 8.43
CA ALA A 137 -27.18 -9.41 7.78
C ALA A 137 -25.89 -9.59 8.57
N TYR A 138 -24.77 -9.64 7.86
CA TYR A 138 -23.43 -9.61 8.44
C TYR A 138 -22.72 -8.40 7.86
N GLY A 139 -21.79 -7.82 8.61
CA GLY A 139 -20.84 -6.90 8.02
C GLY A 139 -19.62 -6.67 8.87
N THR A 140 -18.66 -5.99 8.27
CA THR A 140 -17.37 -5.67 8.88
C THR A 140 -17.18 -4.16 8.86
N HIS A 141 -16.77 -3.58 9.99
CA HIS A 141 -16.39 -2.17 10.09
C HIS A 141 -14.95 -1.94 9.59
N GLU A 142 -14.54 -0.69 9.32
CA GLU A 142 -13.15 -0.40 8.93
C GLU A 142 -12.11 -0.75 10.01
N SER A 143 -12.53 -0.86 11.27
CA SER A 143 -11.72 -1.35 12.39
C SER A 143 -11.51 -2.88 12.39
N GLY A 144 -12.07 -3.60 11.41
CA GLY A 144 -12.04 -5.06 11.32
C GLY A 144 -13.08 -5.79 12.19
N GLU A 145 -13.91 -5.07 12.97
CA GLU A 145 -14.93 -5.70 13.81
C GLU A 145 -16.09 -6.27 12.98
N GLU A 146 -16.33 -7.59 13.10
CA GLU A 146 -17.46 -8.27 12.49
C GLU A 146 -18.75 -8.17 13.33
N TRP A 147 -19.82 -7.66 12.73
CA TRP A 147 -21.15 -7.64 13.31
C TRP A 147 -22.14 -8.55 12.58
N ARG A 148 -23.22 -8.91 13.28
CA ARG A 148 -24.35 -9.64 12.71
C ARG A 148 -25.68 -9.17 13.30
N SER A 149 -26.67 -8.97 12.44
CA SER A 149 -27.96 -8.42 12.80
C SER A 149 -29.10 -9.27 12.23
N PRO A 150 -30.09 -9.72 13.03
CA PRO A 150 -31.24 -10.43 12.50
C PRO A 150 -32.02 -9.58 11.51
N ILE A 151 -32.39 -10.14 10.36
CA ILE A 151 -33.28 -9.46 9.40
C ILE A 151 -34.73 -9.77 9.80
N GLU A 152 -35.38 -8.81 10.44
CA GLU A 152 -36.82 -8.81 10.69
C GLU A 152 -37.56 -8.49 9.38
N ARG A 153 -38.78 -9.03 9.19
CA ARG A 153 -39.55 -8.82 7.95
C ARG A 153 -40.76 -7.94 8.22
N GLU A 154 -40.70 -6.70 7.77
CA GLU A 154 -41.82 -5.76 7.85
C GLU A 154 -42.42 -5.53 6.45
N GLY A 155 -43.64 -6.05 6.25
CA GLY A 155 -44.38 -5.89 5.00
C GLY A 155 -43.63 -6.42 3.76
N THR A 156 -43.01 -5.51 3.01
CA THR A 156 -42.25 -5.76 1.77
C THR A 156 -40.74 -5.51 1.89
N VAL A 157 -40.23 -5.15 3.08
CA VAL A 157 -38.79 -4.96 3.34
C VAL A 157 -38.25 -5.97 4.37
N GLY A 158 -36.95 -6.18 4.35
CA GLY A 158 -36.17 -6.75 5.44
C GLY A 158 -35.48 -5.62 6.18
N VAL A 159 -35.76 -5.49 7.49
CA VAL A 159 -35.17 -4.49 8.38
C VAL A 159 -34.05 -5.15 9.18
N PHE A 160 -32.90 -4.49 9.32
CA PHE A 160 -31.81 -4.91 10.20
C PHE A 160 -31.12 -3.70 10.82
N HIS A 161 -30.70 -3.86 12.06
CA HIS A 161 -29.91 -2.86 12.77
C HIS A 161 -28.45 -2.90 12.32
N VAL A 162 -27.88 -1.76 11.97
CA VAL A 162 -26.44 -1.54 11.80
C VAL A 162 -25.93 -0.90 13.10
N PRO A 163 -25.03 -1.55 13.85
CA PRO A 163 -24.53 -0.99 15.11
C PRO A 163 -23.77 0.33 14.93
N GLU A 164 -23.61 1.05 16.03
CA GLU A 164 -22.56 2.06 16.18
C GLU A 164 -21.18 1.41 16.11
N PHE A 165 -20.22 2.10 15.49
CA PHE A 165 -18.80 1.76 15.58
C PHE A 165 -18.02 3.04 15.84
N SER A 166 -17.43 3.13 17.02
CA SER A 166 -16.45 4.17 17.35
C SER A 166 -15.13 3.90 16.64
N SER A 167 -14.43 4.95 16.20
CA SER A 167 -13.04 4.89 15.70
C SER A 167 -12.00 4.54 16.78
N ASN A 168 -12.43 4.18 17.99
CA ASN A 168 -11.58 3.86 19.14
C ASN A 168 -10.78 2.57 18.95
N SER A 169 -9.59 2.71 18.36
CA SER A 169 -8.61 1.63 18.26
C SER A 169 -7.97 1.32 19.62
N VAL A 170 -7.66 0.04 19.85
CA VAL A 170 -6.84 -0.41 20.98
C VAL A 170 -5.84 -1.44 20.47
N THR A 171 -4.55 -1.15 20.61
CA THR A 171 -3.46 -2.00 20.13
C THR A 171 -2.51 -2.41 21.26
N PHE A 172 -1.80 -3.52 21.06
CA PHE A 172 -0.82 -4.10 21.99
C PHE A 172 0.38 -4.62 21.19
N THR A 173 1.60 -4.45 21.69
CA THR A 173 2.79 -4.98 21.00
C THR A 173 3.05 -6.45 21.33
N GLY A 174 3.24 -7.30 20.32
CA GLY A 174 3.59 -8.71 20.53
C GLY A 174 3.74 -9.51 19.24
N GLY A 175 4.90 -10.14 19.06
CA GLY A 175 5.21 -10.95 17.87
C GLY A 175 6.40 -11.88 18.09
N ILE A 176 6.53 -12.89 17.23
CA ILE A 176 7.68 -13.79 17.15
C ILE A 176 8.63 -13.27 16.08
N LYS A 177 9.93 -13.18 16.42
CA LYS A 177 11.00 -12.94 15.44
C LYS A 177 12.15 -13.93 15.63
N LEU A 178 12.69 -14.44 14.53
CA LEU A 178 13.86 -15.29 14.45
C LEU A 178 14.80 -14.74 13.37
N ASP A 179 16.11 -14.75 13.63
CA ASP A 179 17.11 -14.24 12.70
C ASP A 179 18.39 -15.11 12.65
N GLY A 180 19.21 -14.92 11.62
CA GLY A 180 20.55 -15.48 11.53
C GLY A 180 21.29 -15.05 10.26
N ASP A 181 22.43 -14.37 10.42
CA ASP A 181 23.22 -13.78 9.30
C ASP A 181 23.76 -14.80 8.27
N ALA A 182 23.91 -16.07 8.65
CA ALA A 182 24.57 -17.11 7.84
C ALA A 182 24.17 -18.52 8.31
N ALA A 183 22.91 -18.89 8.16
CA ALA A 183 22.41 -20.23 8.41
C ALA A 183 22.88 -21.22 7.32
N GLY A 184 23.31 -22.41 7.73
CA GLY A 184 23.64 -23.54 6.84
C GLY A 184 22.46 -24.51 6.66
N ASN A 185 22.63 -25.51 5.81
CA ASN A 185 21.56 -26.45 5.46
C ASN A 185 21.16 -27.32 6.67
N GLY A 186 19.87 -27.29 7.03
CA GLY A 186 19.35 -27.99 8.20
C GLY A 186 19.55 -27.24 9.52
N THR A 187 19.84 -25.94 9.51
CA THR A 187 19.82 -25.09 10.72
C THR A 187 18.40 -25.04 11.29
N GLN A 188 18.23 -25.30 12.58
CA GLN A 188 16.91 -25.42 13.23
C GLN A 188 16.67 -24.38 14.32
N TYR A 189 15.48 -23.80 14.31
CA TYR A 189 14.91 -22.91 15.31
C TYR A 189 13.62 -23.52 15.88
N GLN A 190 13.30 -23.19 17.13
CA GLN A 190 12.13 -23.72 17.84
C GLN A 190 11.57 -22.65 18.80
N TYR A 191 10.25 -22.51 18.82
CA TYR A 191 9.53 -21.63 19.75
C TYR A 191 8.19 -22.26 20.14
N GLU A 192 7.58 -21.77 21.22
CA GLU A 192 6.23 -22.16 21.65
C GLU A 192 5.25 -21.02 21.37
N LEU A 193 4.05 -21.33 20.90
CA LEU A 193 2.98 -20.39 20.59
C LEU A 193 1.68 -20.87 21.24
N SER A 194 1.06 -20.11 22.14
CA SER A 194 -0.03 -20.61 22.99
C SER A 194 -1.44 -20.36 22.45
N SER A 195 -1.62 -19.49 21.45
CA SER A 195 -2.82 -19.38 20.60
C SER A 195 -2.42 -19.04 19.16
N LEU A 196 -3.33 -19.29 18.20
CA LEU A 196 -3.24 -18.75 16.83
C LEU A 196 -4.05 -17.46 16.65
N ASP A 197 -4.79 -17.00 17.66
CA ASP A 197 -5.46 -15.69 17.62
C ASP A 197 -4.39 -14.57 17.56
N GLY A 198 -4.64 -13.53 16.75
CA GLY A 198 -3.74 -12.37 16.61
C GLY A 198 -2.39 -12.69 15.96
N VAL A 199 -2.37 -13.70 15.08
CA VAL A 199 -1.19 -14.07 14.28
C VAL A 199 -1.31 -13.51 12.88
N ASP A 200 -0.77 -12.32 12.70
CA ASP A 200 -0.76 -11.55 11.46
C ASP A 200 0.68 -11.33 10.96
N ASP A 201 0.89 -10.58 9.87
CA ASP A 201 2.20 -10.17 9.33
C ASP A 201 3.27 -11.28 9.22
N PHE A 202 2.83 -12.51 8.90
CA PHE A 202 3.73 -13.66 8.76
C PHE A 202 4.64 -13.49 7.52
N SER A 203 5.90 -13.15 7.79
CA SER A 203 6.95 -12.93 6.79
C SER A 203 8.12 -13.91 6.95
N ILE A 204 8.73 -14.27 5.82
CA ILE A 204 9.99 -15.02 5.76
C ILE A 204 10.86 -14.34 4.69
N ASN A 205 12.00 -13.80 5.08
CA ASN A 205 12.98 -13.21 4.18
C ASN A 205 14.27 -14.05 4.17
N VAL A 206 14.80 -14.29 2.97
CA VAL A 206 16.12 -14.91 2.78
C VAL A 206 17.05 -13.95 2.04
N THR A 207 18.31 -13.89 2.47
CA THR A 207 19.31 -12.94 1.99
C THR A 207 20.58 -13.66 1.53
N GLY A 208 21.07 -13.34 0.32
CA GLY A 208 22.24 -13.98 -0.26
C GLY A 208 23.55 -13.73 0.50
N VAL A 209 24.30 -14.80 0.75
CA VAL A 209 25.59 -14.81 1.46
C VAL A 209 26.65 -15.47 0.58
N THR A 210 27.84 -14.87 0.49
CA THR A 210 29.01 -15.51 -0.12
C THR A 210 29.90 -16.13 0.96
N ASN A 211 29.96 -17.45 1.00
CA ASN A 211 30.93 -18.24 1.77
C ASN A 211 32.23 -18.45 0.98
N SER A 212 33.34 -18.75 1.65
CA SER A 212 34.63 -19.03 0.98
C SER A 212 35.68 -19.71 1.85
N GLU A 213 36.35 -20.71 1.29
CA GLU A 213 37.36 -21.58 1.93
C GLU A 213 38.63 -21.65 1.08
N TRP A 214 39.79 -21.89 1.70
CA TRP A 214 41.07 -22.05 0.98
C TRP A 214 41.28 -23.52 0.66
N ASP A 215 41.43 -23.87 -0.62
CA ASP A 215 41.93 -25.19 -1.02
C ASP A 215 43.14 -25.01 -1.95
N ASN A 216 44.32 -25.29 -1.43
CA ASN A 216 45.58 -25.08 -2.13
C ASN A 216 46.03 -26.37 -2.83
N VAL A 217 45.94 -26.39 -4.16
CA VAL A 217 46.32 -27.56 -4.96
C VAL A 217 47.84 -27.57 -5.16
N SER A 218 48.47 -28.76 -5.08
CA SER A 218 49.90 -28.94 -5.39
C SER A 218 50.16 -30.19 -6.22
N ALA A 219 51.01 -30.08 -7.23
CA ALA A 219 51.43 -31.20 -8.08
C ALA A 219 52.93 -31.12 -8.38
N ASN A 220 53.61 -32.27 -8.40
CA ASN A 220 55.07 -32.34 -8.35
C ASN A 220 55.64 -33.13 -9.53
N THR A 221 56.85 -32.75 -9.98
CA THR A 221 57.65 -33.43 -11.01
C THR A 221 56.93 -33.55 -12.36
N LEU A 222 56.24 -32.48 -12.76
CA LEU A 222 55.53 -32.37 -14.03
C LEU A 222 56.47 -31.93 -15.16
N SER A 223 56.38 -32.56 -16.32
CA SER A 223 57.15 -32.28 -17.53
C SER A 223 56.33 -31.48 -18.56
N ASP A 224 56.94 -31.09 -19.67
CA ASP A 224 56.23 -30.49 -20.81
C ASP A 224 55.13 -31.43 -21.34
N GLY A 225 53.88 -30.95 -21.36
CA GLY A 225 52.70 -31.70 -21.77
C GLY A 225 52.10 -32.63 -20.70
N ASP A 226 52.66 -32.70 -19.49
CA ASP A 226 51.98 -33.37 -18.37
C ASP A 226 50.77 -32.57 -17.88
N THR A 227 49.82 -33.25 -17.24
CA THR A 227 48.59 -32.64 -16.71
C THR A 227 48.40 -32.93 -15.23
N ALA A 228 47.80 -31.98 -14.52
CA ALA A 228 47.36 -32.11 -13.13
C ALA A 228 45.87 -31.74 -13.02
N THR A 229 45.20 -32.27 -12.00
CA THR A 229 43.79 -31.99 -11.69
C THR A 229 43.66 -30.79 -10.74
N LEU A 230 42.66 -29.94 -10.97
CA LEU A 230 42.22 -28.89 -10.06
C LEU A 230 40.77 -29.21 -9.67
N ASP A 231 40.50 -29.52 -8.40
CA ASP A 231 39.18 -29.98 -7.94
C ASP A 231 38.32 -28.81 -7.43
N ILE A 232 38.07 -27.84 -8.32
CA ILE A 232 37.52 -26.52 -7.96
C ILE A 232 36.02 -26.60 -7.67
N SER A 233 35.67 -26.47 -6.40
CA SER A 233 34.32 -26.55 -5.86
C SER A 233 33.66 -25.19 -5.61
N GLY A 234 32.37 -25.23 -5.26
CA GLY A 234 31.50 -24.05 -5.13
C GLY A 234 30.76 -23.72 -6.43
N ASN A 235 30.16 -22.53 -6.49
CA ASN A 235 29.35 -22.06 -7.62
C ASN A 235 29.75 -20.64 -8.10
N LEU A 236 30.88 -20.11 -7.60
CA LEU A 236 31.47 -18.84 -8.01
C LEU A 236 32.96 -19.00 -8.29
N ASP A 237 33.46 -18.31 -9.31
CA ASP A 237 34.88 -18.34 -9.69
C ASP A 237 35.80 -18.08 -8.49
N PRO A 238 36.84 -18.91 -8.29
CA PRO A 238 37.71 -18.83 -7.14
C PRO A 238 38.52 -17.52 -7.13
N THR A 239 38.90 -17.11 -5.94
CA THR A 239 39.75 -15.93 -5.70
C THR A 239 41.11 -16.34 -5.16
N GLY A 240 41.99 -15.39 -4.84
CA GLY A 240 43.27 -15.72 -4.23
C GLY A 240 44.03 -14.53 -3.62
N PRO A 241 45.28 -14.74 -3.20
CA PRO A 241 46.01 -13.80 -2.35
C PRO A 241 46.41 -12.52 -3.08
N ALA A 242 46.54 -12.54 -4.41
CA ALA A 242 46.88 -11.39 -5.23
C ALA A 242 45.69 -10.45 -5.45
N SER A 243 45.24 -9.79 -4.39
CA SER A 243 44.14 -8.80 -4.42
C SER A 243 42.82 -9.34 -4.97
N GLY A 244 42.59 -10.65 -4.88
CA GLY A 244 41.43 -11.34 -5.43
C GLY A 244 41.77 -12.36 -6.54
N SER A 245 42.92 -12.26 -7.20
CA SER A 245 43.35 -13.28 -8.17
C SER A 245 44.02 -14.49 -7.49
N PRO A 246 43.73 -15.73 -7.93
CA PRO A 246 44.55 -16.91 -7.66
C PRO A 246 46.01 -16.71 -8.07
N GLU A 247 46.93 -17.38 -7.39
CA GLU A 247 48.36 -17.41 -7.74
C GLU A 247 48.87 -18.85 -7.93
N VAL A 248 49.93 -19.00 -8.70
CA VAL A 248 50.73 -20.23 -8.78
C VAL A 248 52.19 -19.92 -8.48
N THR A 249 52.84 -20.75 -7.67
CA THR A 249 54.29 -20.78 -7.50
C THR A 249 54.91 -21.95 -8.27
N PHE A 250 55.80 -21.63 -9.22
CA PHE A 250 56.65 -22.59 -9.90
C PHE A 250 57.95 -22.80 -9.11
N LYS A 251 58.39 -24.05 -8.96
CA LYS A 251 59.69 -24.48 -8.41
C LYS A 251 60.30 -25.55 -9.33
N PRO A 252 61.63 -25.63 -9.52
CA PRO A 252 62.26 -26.77 -10.17
C PRO A 252 62.01 -28.08 -9.39
N ALA A 253 61.79 -29.18 -10.11
CA ALA A 253 61.63 -30.52 -9.52
C ALA A 253 62.91 -31.36 -9.67
N GLU A 254 63.22 -32.22 -8.69
CA GLU A 254 64.39 -33.12 -8.70
C GLU A 254 64.19 -34.40 -9.54
N ALA A 255 64.03 -34.22 -10.85
CA ALA A 255 63.74 -35.29 -11.80
C ALA A 255 64.99 -36.08 -12.24
N PRO A 256 64.96 -37.43 -12.23
CA PRO A 256 65.98 -38.26 -12.88
C PRO A 256 65.75 -38.27 -14.40
N VAL A 257 66.60 -37.57 -15.16
CA VAL A 257 66.40 -37.27 -16.59
C VAL A 257 67.17 -38.19 -17.56
N TYR A 258 68.10 -39.02 -17.06
CA TYR A 258 68.79 -40.05 -17.85
C TYR A 258 69.35 -41.16 -16.93
N ASN A 259 69.51 -42.38 -17.45
CA ASN A 259 70.21 -43.49 -16.79
C ASN A 259 70.81 -44.44 -17.86
N PRO A 260 72.14 -44.73 -17.88
CA PRO A 260 72.74 -45.62 -18.87
C PRO A 260 72.05 -46.98 -18.97
N LEU A 261 71.65 -47.55 -17.82
CA LEU A 261 70.91 -48.80 -17.71
C LEU A 261 69.64 -48.85 -18.61
N ASN A 262 68.98 -47.71 -18.78
CA ASN A 262 67.70 -47.58 -19.48
C ASN A 262 67.86 -47.04 -20.91
N GLY A 263 68.85 -46.17 -21.14
CA GLY A 263 69.06 -45.53 -22.44
C GLY A 263 69.84 -46.42 -23.42
N GLU A 264 70.78 -47.21 -22.91
CA GLU A 264 71.70 -48.03 -23.73
C GLU A 264 71.64 -49.53 -23.39
N GLY A 265 71.10 -49.88 -22.23
CA GLY A 265 70.85 -51.26 -21.78
C GLY A 265 69.41 -51.74 -21.96
N ASP A 266 69.08 -52.90 -21.38
CA ASP A 266 67.72 -53.47 -21.42
C ASP A 266 66.82 -53.07 -20.23
N GLY A 267 67.36 -52.30 -19.29
CA GLY A 267 66.69 -51.84 -18.06
C GLY A 267 66.81 -52.78 -16.85
N ASN A 268 67.43 -53.96 -16.99
CA ASN A 268 67.66 -54.90 -15.87
C ASN A 268 69.13 -54.89 -15.42
N THR A 269 69.40 -55.40 -14.21
CA THR A 269 70.77 -55.48 -13.67
C THR A 269 71.25 -56.93 -13.62
N ASP A 270 72.30 -57.20 -14.40
CA ASP A 270 72.89 -58.52 -14.62
C ASP A 270 74.14 -58.76 -13.75
N ALA A 271 74.77 -57.67 -13.28
CA ALA A 271 76.05 -57.69 -12.60
C ALA A 271 76.18 -56.62 -11.49
N SER A 272 77.22 -56.77 -10.67
CA SER A 272 77.74 -55.68 -9.83
C SER A 272 79.27 -55.63 -9.93
N ARG A 273 79.87 -54.44 -9.81
CA ARG A 273 81.33 -54.22 -9.97
C ARG A 273 81.85 -53.24 -8.93
N TYR A 274 83.06 -53.47 -8.42
CA TYR A 274 83.70 -52.63 -7.41
C TYR A 274 84.05 -51.24 -8.00
N VAL A 275 83.44 -50.19 -7.44
CA VAL A 275 83.56 -48.80 -7.91
C VAL A 275 84.07 -47.87 -6.80
N ILE A 276 83.78 -48.20 -5.54
CA ILE A 276 84.14 -47.43 -4.34
C ILE A 276 84.68 -48.38 -3.27
N GLY A 277 85.62 -47.92 -2.44
CA GLY A 277 86.20 -48.68 -1.34
C GLY A 277 87.71 -48.83 -1.48
N ASP A 278 88.31 -49.84 -0.85
CA ASP A 278 89.73 -50.15 -0.96
C ASP A 278 90.03 -51.65 -1.08
N ASP A 279 91.19 -51.97 -1.67
CA ASP A 279 91.65 -53.34 -1.86
C ASP A 279 92.40 -53.90 -0.64
N GLY A 280 92.60 -55.23 -0.63
CA GLY A 280 93.42 -55.97 0.35
C GLY A 280 94.91 -55.61 0.44
N THR A 281 95.31 -54.45 -0.11
CA THR A 281 96.62 -53.82 0.10
C THR A 281 96.53 -52.39 0.65
N GLY A 282 95.32 -51.90 0.97
CA GLY A 282 95.05 -50.55 1.49
C GLY A 282 95.06 -49.47 0.42
N ASN A 283 94.79 -49.82 -0.86
CA ASN A 283 94.70 -48.84 -1.94
C ASN A 283 93.23 -48.55 -2.29
N GLY A 284 92.84 -47.27 -2.18
CA GLY A 284 91.51 -46.81 -2.58
C GLY A 284 91.20 -47.05 -4.05
N ILE A 285 90.04 -47.63 -4.31
CA ILE A 285 89.50 -47.91 -5.65
C ILE A 285 89.22 -46.61 -6.39
N LYS A 286 89.52 -46.63 -7.68
CA LYS A 286 89.04 -45.63 -8.64
C LYS A 286 88.39 -46.33 -9.80
N ALA A 287 87.26 -45.82 -10.27
CA ALA A 287 86.53 -46.39 -11.39
C ALA A 287 85.85 -45.32 -12.24
N GLY A 288 86.01 -45.44 -13.55
CA GLY A 288 85.45 -44.57 -14.58
C GLY A 288 84.32 -45.29 -15.30
N ILE A 289 83.16 -44.63 -15.36
CA ILE A 289 81.91 -45.16 -15.92
C ILE A 289 81.45 -44.21 -17.01
N MET A 290 81.18 -44.75 -18.20
CA MET A 290 80.72 -43.93 -19.33
C MET A 290 79.23 -43.62 -19.21
N ILE A 291 78.87 -42.38 -19.52
CA ILE A 291 77.49 -41.91 -19.71
C ILE A 291 77.39 -41.21 -21.07
N GLN A 292 76.25 -41.29 -21.73
CA GLN A 292 75.99 -40.61 -23.00
C GLN A 292 74.54 -40.11 -23.01
N PRO A 293 74.24 -38.96 -22.38
CA PRO A 293 72.87 -38.49 -22.26
C PRO A 293 72.26 -38.27 -23.65
N ASP A 294 71.00 -38.65 -23.80
CA ASP A 294 70.22 -38.55 -25.04
C ASP A 294 69.72 -37.12 -25.31
N GLN A 295 69.49 -36.35 -24.24
CA GLN A 295 69.19 -34.92 -24.24
C GLN A 295 70.32 -34.07 -23.64
N ASN A 296 70.23 -32.74 -23.76
CA ASN A 296 71.11 -31.85 -23.00
C ASN A 296 70.62 -31.82 -21.54
N VAL A 297 71.52 -32.01 -20.59
CA VAL A 297 71.18 -32.08 -19.15
C VAL A 297 72.12 -31.17 -18.36
N ASN A 298 71.60 -30.37 -17.43
CA ASN A 298 72.43 -29.77 -16.39
C ASN A 298 72.31 -30.61 -15.11
N VAL A 299 73.32 -31.44 -14.83
CA VAL A 299 73.29 -32.40 -13.74
C VAL A 299 73.56 -31.67 -12.42
N SER A 300 72.66 -31.80 -11.44
CA SER A 300 72.80 -31.27 -10.08
C SER A 300 73.04 -32.37 -9.03
N GLU A 301 72.65 -33.62 -9.34
CA GLU A 301 72.87 -34.78 -8.49
C GLU A 301 73.12 -36.04 -9.34
N LEU A 302 73.94 -36.96 -8.82
CA LEU A 302 74.02 -38.34 -9.30
C LEU A 302 73.31 -39.26 -8.30
N ARG A 303 72.47 -40.18 -8.77
CA ARG A 303 71.82 -41.22 -7.92
C ARG A 303 72.26 -42.65 -8.33
N PRO A 304 73.50 -43.08 -8.00
CA PRO A 304 74.00 -44.43 -8.28
C PRO A 304 73.29 -45.51 -7.45
N TYR A 305 73.09 -46.69 -8.03
CA TYR A 305 72.54 -47.85 -7.34
C TYR A 305 73.63 -48.86 -6.92
N ILE A 306 73.78 -49.07 -5.62
CA ILE A 306 74.69 -50.07 -5.05
C ILE A 306 74.00 -51.43 -5.07
N GLY A 307 74.40 -52.30 -6.00
CA GLY A 307 73.88 -53.67 -6.12
C GLY A 307 74.37 -54.63 -5.03
N ALA A 308 75.59 -54.42 -4.53
CA ALA A 308 76.17 -55.25 -3.46
C ALA A 308 77.21 -54.50 -2.62
N THR A 309 77.43 -55.00 -1.40
CA THR A 309 78.49 -54.55 -0.48
C THR A 309 79.39 -55.72 -0.12
N ASP A 310 80.69 -55.52 -0.09
CA ASP A 310 81.67 -56.48 0.44
C ASP A 310 82.46 -55.82 1.58
N GLY A 311 82.99 -56.63 2.50
CA GLY A 311 83.77 -56.13 3.63
C GLY A 311 83.02 -55.25 4.64
N SER A 312 83.76 -54.38 5.34
CA SER A 312 83.27 -53.49 6.40
C SER A 312 83.13 -52.03 5.94
N GLY A 313 82.35 -51.23 6.67
CA GLY A 313 82.17 -49.80 6.36
C GLY A 313 83.11 -48.92 7.18
N TYR A 314 84.02 -48.21 6.51
CA TYR A 314 85.10 -47.45 7.15
C TYR A 314 85.01 -45.91 7.04
N SER A 315 83.85 -45.37 6.64
CA SER A 315 83.71 -43.97 6.19
C SER A 315 84.67 -43.65 5.03
N ALA A 316 84.50 -44.39 3.94
CA ALA A 316 85.14 -44.04 2.66
C ALA A 316 84.75 -42.62 2.25
N SER A 317 85.68 -41.89 1.62
CA SER A 317 85.49 -40.51 1.17
C SER A 317 85.89 -40.41 -0.30
N VAL A 318 84.94 -40.04 -1.15
CA VAL A 318 85.01 -40.18 -2.59
C VAL A 318 84.95 -38.82 -3.28
N ASP A 319 86.00 -38.46 -4.01
CA ASP A 319 85.93 -37.39 -4.99
C ASP A 319 85.30 -37.95 -6.28
N ILE A 320 84.38 -37.22 -6.90
CA ILE A 320 83.76 -37.56 -8.18
C ILE A 320 84.10 -36.49 -9.22
N TYR A 321 84.64 -36.94 -10.35
CA TYR A 321 84.96 -36.10 -11.49
C TYR A 321 84.11 -36.48 -12.70
N ILE A 322 83.85 -35.51 -13.59
CA ILE A 322 83.24 -35.76 -14.90
C ILE A 322 84.12 -35.15 -15.99
N SER A 323 84.51 -35.98 -16.97
CA SER A 323 85.34 -35.63 -18.12
C SER A 323 84.65 -36.00 -19.44
N GLN A 324 84.97 -35.31 -20.53
CA GLN A 324 84.46 -35.66 -21.86
C GLN A 324 85.35 -36.74 -22.49
N GLY A 325 84.79 -37.93 -22.75
CA GLY A 325 85.52 -39.07 -23.29
C GLY A 325 85.03 -40.44 -22.80
N THR A 326 85.79 -41.47 -23.13
CA THR A 326 85.59 -42.87 -22.70
C THR A 326 86.55 -43.23 -21.55
N PRO A 327 86.17 -44.09 -20.59
CA PRO A 327 86.99 -44.39 -19.41
C PRO A 327 88.40 -44.92 -19.73
N ASP A 328 89.46 -44.26 -19.26
CA ASP A 328 90.85 -44.73 -19.43
C ASP A 328 91.57 -45.19 -18.14
N SER A 329 92.84 -44.83 -17.94
CA SER A 329 93.71 -45.21 -16.83
C SER A 329 94.40 -44.02 -16.15
N THR A 330 94.17 -42.82 -16.68
CA THR A 330 94.30 -41.56 -15.97
C THR A 330 93.11 -41.43 -15.02
N TRP A 331 93.22 -40.61 -13.98
CA TRP A 331 92.20 -40.47 -12.93
C TRP A 331 92.28 -39.08 -12.30
N ALA A 332 91.16 -38.62 -11.73
CA ALA A 332 90.93 -37.24 -11.32
C ALA A 332 91.00 -36.26 -12.52
N GLU A 333 90.40 -36.66 -13.65
CA GLU A 333 90.36 -35.87 -14.88
C GLU A 333 89.03 -35.11 -15.07
N GLY A 334 89.09 -33.96 -15.75
CA GLY A 334 87.91 -33.13 -16.02
C GLY A 334 87.52 -32.24 -14.83
N THR A 335 86.20 -32.08 -14.63
CA THR A 335 85.62 -31.23 -13.58
C THR A 335 85.39 -32.06 -12.32
N LEU A 336 85.96 -31.63 -11.19
CA LEU A 336 85.56 -32.14 -9.87
C LEU A 336 84.14 -31.65 -9.57
N VAL A 337 83.15 -32.55 -9.64
CA VAL A 337 81.74 -32.22 -9.43
C VAL A 337 81.26 -32.53 -8.02
N LYS A 338 81.95 -33.42 -7.30
CA LYS A 338 81.74 -33.65 -5.87
C LYS A 338 83.06 -33.94 -5.18
N SER A 339 83.36 -33.29 -4.06
CA SER A 339 84.50 -33.67 -3.22
C SER A 339 84.05 -34.39 -1.95
N GLY A 340 84.81 -35.42 -1.57
CA GLY A 340 84.71 -36.10 -0.28
C GLY A 340 83.33 -36.68 0.08
N TRP A 341 82.56 -37.16 -0.89
CA TRP A 341 81.28 -37.84 -0.63
C TRP A 341 81.51 -39.08 0.24
N GLU A 342 80.79 -39.16 1.37
CA GLU A 342 80.75 -40.33 2.24
C GLU A 342 79.53 -41.19 1.89
N PRO A 343 79.69 -42.31 1.14
CA PRO A 343 78.58 -43.19 0.80
C PRO A 343 78.09 -43.96 2.02
N SER A 344 76.80 -44.34 2.02
CA SER A 344 76.29 -45.30 3.01
C SER A 344 76.87 -46.68 2.72
N TRP A 345 77.22 -47.45 3.76
CA TRP A 345 77.70 -48.82 3.56
C TRP A 345 76.56 -49.83 3.41
N SER A 346 75.71 -49.61 2.40
CA SER A 346 74.51 -50.42 2.15
C SER A 346 74.11 -50.47 0.66
N SER A 347 73.43 -51.55 0.29
CA SER A 347 72.84 -51.74 -1.04
C SER A 347 71.57 -50.91 -1.23
N GLY A 348 71.37 -50.38 -2.44
CA GLY A 348 70.25 -49.51 -2.81
C GLY A 348 70.72 -48.26 -3.55
N ARG A 349 69.77 -47.42 -3.97
CA ARG A 349 70.09 -46.13 -4.59
C ARG A 349 70.56 -45.14 -3.53
N GLN A 350 71.67 -44.46 -3.78
CA GLN A 350 72.22 -43.43 -2.89
C GLN A 350 72.15 -42.06 -3.56
N SER A 351 72.06 -41.01 -2.76
CA SER A 351 72.02 -39.60 -3.21
C SER A 351 73.43 -39.02 -3.21
N VAL A 352 73.81 -38.32 -4.29
CA VAL A 352 75.08 -37.60 -4.40
C VAL A 352 74.87 -36.20 -4.99
N PRO A 353 74.41 -35.23 -4.18
CA PRO A 353 74.27 -33.85 -4.59
C PRO A 353 75.63 -33.26 -4.94
N LEU A 354 75.76 -32.68 -6.13
CA LEU A 354 77.03 -32.13 -6.62
C LEU A 354 77.35 -30.81 -5.91
N ASP A 355 78.64 -30.49 -5.80
CA ASP A 355 79.11 -29.21 -5.25
C ASP A 355 79.04 -28.08 -6.30
N SER A 356 78.87 -28.45 -7.58
CA SER A 356 78.58 -27.56 -8.71
C SER A 356 77.87 -28.34 -9.81
N ASN A 357 76.78 -27.77 -10.37
CA ASN A 357 76.07 -28.36 -11.51
C ASN A 357 76.98 -28.43 -12.75
N ILE A 358 76.70 -29.37 -13.66
CA ILE A 358 77.47 -29.55 -14.91
C ILE A 358 76.58 -29.81 -16.13
N GLU A 359 76.74 -28.97 -17.16
CA GLU A 359 76.11 -29.14 -18.47
C GLU A 359 76.75 -30.31 -19.24
N LEU A 360 75.92 -31.28 -19.62
CA LEU A 360 76.27 -32.40 -20.50
C LEU A 360 75.48 -32.30 -21.80
N THR A 361 76.18 -32.43 -22.93
CA THR A 361 75.59 -32.31 -24.28
C THR A 361 75.03 -33.64 -24.77
N ALA A 362 73.85 -33.60 -25.38
CA ALA A 362 73.20 -34.73 -26.03
C ALA A 362 74.14 -35.52 -26.96
N GLY A 363 74.09 -36.85 -26.89
CA GLY A 363 74.87 -37.78 -27.70
C GLY A 363 76.38 -37.72 -27.49
N THR A 364 76.88 -36.99 -26.48
CA THR A 364 78.31 -36.86 -26.18
C THR A 364 78.72 -37.83 -25.07
N ASN A 365 79.78 -38.61 -25.29
CA ASN A 365 80.34 -39.51 -24.28
C ASN A 365 81.05 -38.69 -23.19
N TYR A 366 80.66 -38.91 -21.95
CA TYR A 366 81.37 -38.45 -20.75
C TYR A 366 81.76 -39.65 -19.89
N THR A 367 82.77 -39.47 -19.04
CA THR A 367 83.18 -40.44 -18.02
C THR A 367 82.95 -39.83 -16.64
N VAL A 368 82.18 -40.52 -15.81
CA VAL A 368 82.06 -40.26 -14.36
C VAL A 368 83.13 -41.08 -13.65
N GLU A 369 84.09 -40.42 -13.03
CA GLU A 369 85.14 -41.06 -12.24
C GLU A 369 84.82 -40.99 -10.75
N PHE A 370 84.63 -42.13 -10.11
CA PHE A 370 84.62 -42.26 -8.66
C PHE A 370 86.06 -42.50 -8.19
N VAL A 371 86.57 -41.67 -7.27
CA VAL A 371 87.93 -41.72 -6.76
C VAL A 371 87.91 -41.81 -5.24
N THR A 372 88.09 -43.01 -4.69
CA THR A 372 88.19 -43.21 -3.24
C THR A 372 89.52 -42.63 -2.73
N THR A 373 89.44 -41.68 -1.80
CA THR A 373 90.58 -40.86 -1.35
C THR A 373 91.27 -41.41 -0.10
N ASN A 374 90.58 -42.29 0.64
CA ASN A 374 91.03 -42.89 1.90
C ASN A 374 90.85 -44.42 1.92
N SER A 375 91.47 -45.02 2.94
CA SER A 375 91.52 -46.45 3.27
C SER A 375 91.65 -46.54 4.80
N ASP A 376 91.11 -47.58 5.43
CA ASP A 376 91.41 -47.87 6.84
C ASP A 376 92.71 -48.70 6.99
N SER A 377 93.09 -49.40 5.91
CA SER A 377 94.27 -50.23 5.77
C SER A 377 94.34 -51.43 6.74
N ASP A 378 93.20 -52.04 7.08
CA ASP A 378 93.17 -53.26 7.91
C ASP A 378 93.66 -54.52 7.16
N GLY A 379 93.51 -54.56 5.82
CA GLY A 379 93.95 -55.63 4.92
C GLY A 379 92.83 -56.55 4.40
N ALA A 380 91.56 -56.24 4.67
CA ALA A 380 90.37 -56.77 4.00
C ALA A 380 90.16 -56.10 2.63
N ASN A 381 89.08 -56.49 1.93
CA ASN A 381 88.65 -55.79 0.72
C ASN A 381 87.27 -55.22 1.02
N ASP A 382 87.21 -53.91 1.26
CA ASP A 382 86.00 -53.24 1.73
C ASP A 382 85.44 -52.44 0.56
N HIS A 383 84.39 -52.97 -0.08
CA HIS A 383 83.91 -52.48 -1.38
C HIS A 383 82.40 -52.15 -1.40
N LEU A 384 82.03 -51.04 -2.06
CA LEU A 384 80.69 -50.87 -2.61
C LEU A 384 80.68 -51.17 -4.11
N GLN A 385 79.69 -51.94 -4.54
CA GLN A 385 79.53 -52.39 -5.91
C GLN A 385 78.31 -51.74 -6.54
N LEU A 386 78.51 -50.92 -7.57
CA LEU A 386 77.39 -50.45 -8.39
C LEU A 386 76.77 -51.63 -9.14
N ALA A 387 75.47 -51.55 -9.42
CA ALA A 387 74.78 -52.48 -10.30
C ALA A 387 74.94 -52.07 -11.78
N PHE A 388 74.97 -53.07 -12.66
CA PHE A 388 75.15 -52.89 -14.10
C PHE A 388 74.28 -53.87 -14.90
N ASP A 389 73.75 -53.43 -16.03
CA ASP A 389 73.38 -54.30 -17.16
C ASP A 389 74.64 -54.80 -17.87
N TRP A 390 74.56 -55.92 -18.61
CA TRP A 390 75.67 -56.49 -19.36
C TRP A 390 75.29 -57.03 -20.75
N ASP A 391 75.31 -56.17 -21.79
CA ASP A 391 75.31 -56.66 -23.18
C ASP A 391 76.71 -57.01 -23.69
N GLY A 392 77.04 -58.30 -23.55
CA GLY A 392 78.23 -58.92 -24.14
C GLY A 392 78.27 -58.99 -25.67
N SER A 393 77.32 -58.38 -26.39
CA SER A 393 77.37 -58.19 -27.86
C SER A 393 78.10 -56.91 -28.30
N THR A 394 78.22 -55.91 -27.41
CA THR A 394 78.92 -54.65 -27.68
C THR A 394 80.44 -54.79 -27.58
N SER A 395 81.18 -53.82 -28.12
CA SER A 395 82.65 -53.83 -28.16
C SER A 395 83.27 -52.48 -27.79
N SER A 396 82.62 -51.77 -26.88
CA SER A 396 83.03 -50.44 -26.40
C SER A 396 83.26 -50.48 -24.90
N THR A 397 84.35 -49.88 -24.44
CA THR A 397 84.67 -49.81 -23.02
C THR A 397 83.78 -48.79 -22.33
N TYR A 398 82.82 -49.29 -21.53
CA TYR A 398 81.87 -48.47 -20.78
C TYR A 398 82.20 -48.38 -19.29
N THR A 399 83.02 -49.30 -18.76
CA THR A 399 83.46 -49.26 -17.36
C THR A 399 84.93 -49.67 -17.24
N ARG A 400 85.68 -49.02 -16.35
CA ARG A 400 87.05 -49.42 -16.00
C ARG A 400 87.37 -49.09 -14.55
N SER A 401 88.04 -50.00 -13.85
CA SER A 401 88.46 -49.83 -12.45
C SER A 401 89.97 -50.08 -12.27
N VAL A 402 90.59 -49.53 -11.23
CA VAL A 402 92.02 -49.71 -10.94
C VAL A 402 92.41 -51.18 -10.87
N GLY A 403 93.52 -51.56 -11.51
CA GLY A 403 94.01 -52.94 -11.58
C GLY A 403 93.22 -53.87 -12.50
N THR A 404 92.03 -53.48 -12.96
CA THR A 404 91.18 -54.30 -13.86
C THR A 404 91.53 -54.10 -15.33
N THR A 405 91.08 -55.04 -16.17
CA THR A 405 90.96 -54.81 -17.62
C THR A 405 89.73 -53.94 -17.87
N ALA A 406 89.75 -53.14 -18.95
CA ALA A 406 88.55 -52.50 -19.47
C ALA A 406 87.38 -53.48 -19.56
N LEU A 407 86.18 -53.05 -19.16
CA LEU A 407 84.95 -53.83 -19.22
C LEU A 407 84.08 -53.27 -20.36
N ASP A 408 83.96 -54.06 -21.41
CA ASP A 408 83.11 -53.76 -22.55
C ASP A 408 81.68 -54.27 -22.29
N GLY A 409 80.68 -53.45 -22.65
CA GLY A 409 79.26 -53.79 -22.52
C GLY A 409 78.61 -53.69 -21.15
N TYR A 410 79.18 -52.92 -20.21
CA TYR A 410 78.61 -52.73 -18.87
C TYR A 410 77.98 -51.35 -18.69
N TRP A 411 76.65 -51.30 -18.57
CA TRP A 411 75.88 -50.06 -18.37
C TRP A 411 75.50 -49.88 -16.91
N ALA A 412 75.99 -48.83 -16.27
CA ALA A 412 75.75 -48.61 -14.85
C ALA A 412 74.34 -48.09 -14.57
N ASP A 413 73.75 -48.56 -13.46
CA ASP A 413 72.57 -47.90 -12.88
C ASP A 413 72.99 -46.64 -12.11
N ILE A 414 73.09 -45.53 -12.85
CA ILE A 414 73.33 -44.18 -12.31
C ILE A 414 72.33 -43.24 -12.97
N GLN A 415 71.35 -42.78 -12.19
CA GLN A 415 70.49 -41.69 -12.67
C GLN A 415 71.26 -40.37 -12.61
N LEU A 416 71.19 -39.61 -13.70
CA LEU A 416 71.51 -38.19 -13.72
C LEU A 416 70.25 -37.42 -13.29
N VAL A 417 70.38 -36.54 -12.31
CA VAL A 417 69.26 -35.75 -11.79
C VAL A 417 69.48 -34.29 -12.12
N GLN A 418 68.44 -33.66 -12.66
CA GLN A 418 68.36 -32.22 -12.88
C GLN A 418 67.43 -31.62 -11.83
N ASN A 419 67.79 -30.45 -11.32
CA ASN A 419 66.97 -29.64 -10.41
C ASN A 419 66.89 -28.21 -10.98
N GLU A 420 66.47 -28.12 -12.24
CA GLU A 420 66.37 -26.89 -13.03
C GLU A 420 65.22 -27.01 -14.04
N VAL A 421 64.47 -25.93 -14.26
CA VAL A 421 63.40 -25.84 -15.27
C VAL A 421 63.48 -24.52 -16.05
N THR A 422 63.26 -24.57 -17.37
CA THR A 422 63.34 -23.40 -18.26
C THR A 422 61.99 -23.10 -18.89
N ASP A 423 61.59 -21.82 -18.84
CA ASP A 423 60.31 -21.26 -19.30
C ASP A 423 59.04 -22.06 -18.86
N PRO A 424 58.84 -22.35 -17.55
CA PRO A 424 57.64 -23.05 -17.08
C PRO A 424 56.38 -22.16 -17.20
N GLY A 425 55.25 -22.78 -17.55
CA GLY A 425 53.93 -22.15 -17.65
C GLY A 425 52.78 -23.15 -17.53
N LEU A 426 51.56 -22.63 -17.42
CA LEU A 426 50.32 -23.39 -17.29
C LEU A 426 49.24 -22.92 -18.28
N ASP A 427 48.59 -23.88 -18.95
CA ASP A 427 47.38 -23.74 -19.76
C ASP A 427 46.22 -24.42 -18.98
N ILE A 428 45.21 -23.64 -18.58
CA ILE A 428 44.18 -24.03 -17.61
C ILE A 428 42.81 -24.31 -18.27
N ASP A 429 42.53 -23.77 -19.46
CA ASP A 429 41.27 -24.02 -20.19
C ASP A 429 41.43 -24.80 -21.51
N GLY A 430 42.67 -25.04 -21.95
CA GLY A 430 43.01 -25.80 -23.14
C GLY A 430 42.89 -25.01 -24.45
N ASP A 431 42.80 -23.67 -24.41
CA ASP A 431 42.79 -22.84 -25.64
C ASP A 431 44.18 -22.72 -26.31
N GLY A 432 45.25 -23.06 -25.58
CA GLY A 432 46.65 -22.97 -26.02
C GLY A 432 47.36 -21.67 -25.65
N SER A 433 46.72 -20.82 -24.85
CA SER A 433 47.33 -19.70 -24.11
C SER A 433 48.02 -20.19 -22.82
N LEU A 434 48.59 -19.26 -22.03
CA LEU A 434 49.17 -19.57 -20.73
C LEU A 434 48.72 -18.55 -19.69
N GLU A 435 47.92 -18.98 -18.71
CA GLU A 435 47.35 -18.13 -17.65
C GLU A 435 48.42 -17.63 -16.68
N ALA A 436 49.51 -18.38 -16.55
CA ALA A 436 50.74 -17.95 -15.90
C ALA A 436 51.97 -18.56 -16.59
N SER A 437 53.05 -17.79 -16.61
CA SER A 437 54.36 -18.25 -17.07
C SER A 437 55.51 -17.50 -16.41
N TYR A 438 56.67 -18.16 -16.37
CA TYR A 438 57.97 -17.57 -16.18
C TYR A 438 58.77 -17.69 -17.48
N SER A 439 59.74 -16.81 -17.71
CA SER A 439 60.71 -16.99 -18.80
C SER A 439 62.12 -16.77 -18.29
N GLY A 440 63.02 -17.64 -18.74
CA GLY A 440 64.31 -17.92 -18.10
C GLY A 440 64.30 -19.27 -17.36
N THR A 441 65.43 -19.60 -16.74
CA THR A 441 65.64 -20.83 -15.97
C THR A 441 65.52 -20.56 -14.47
N LEU A 442 64.83 -21.44 -13.75
CA LEU A 442 64.85 -21.54 -12.29
C LEU A 442 65.75 -22.71 -11.88
N SER A 443 66.51 -22.58 -10.79
CA SER A 443 67.49 -23.59 -10.36
C SER A 443 67.49 -23.87 -8.85
N GLY A 444 67.68 -25.14 -8.48
CA GLY A 444 67.83 -25.57 -7.09
C GLY A 444 66.63 -25.23 -6.21
N SER A 445 66.79 -24.26 -5.30
CA SER A 445 65.71 -23.79 -4.41
C SER A 445 65.11 -22.44 -4.84
N GLU A 446 65.28 -22.03 -6.09
CA GLU A 446 64.61 -20.86 -6.64
C GLU A 446 63.12 -21.14 -6.89
N SER A 447 62.28 -20.14 -6.69
CA SER A 447 60.83 -20.25 -6.90
C SER A 447 60.26 -18.93 -7.39
N VAL A 448 59.20 -18.95 -8.19
CA VAL A 448 58.56 -17.73 -8.68
C VAL A 448 57.03 -17.84 -8.67
N THR A 449 56.39 -16.88 -8.01
CA THR A 449 54.93 -16.76 -7.98
C THR A 449 54.41 -15.92 -9.14
N ARG A 450 53.24 -16.29 -9.67
CA ARG A 450 52.52 -15.63 -10.76
C ARG A 450 51.02 -15.63 -10.47
N THR A 451 50.37 -14.50 -10.70
CA THR A 451 48.91 -14.42 -10.78
C THR A 451 48.40 -15.23 -11.96
N LEU A 452 47.38 -16.05 -11.77
CA LEU A 452 46.61 -16.64 -12.86
C LEU A 452 45.67 -15.57 -13.44
N SER A 453 45.64 -15.42 -14.77
CA SER A 453 44.76 -14.44 -15.44
C SER A 453 43.29 -14.86 -15.44
N SER A 454 43.03 -16.17 -15.40
CA SER A 454 41.73 -16.81 -15.50
C SER A 454 41.75 -18.08 -14.66
N LEU A 455 40.68 -18.32 -13.88
CA LEU A 455 40.39 -19.58 -13.22
C LEU A 455 38.90 -19.61 -12.89
N SER A 456 38.20 -20.70 -13.18
CA SER A 456 36.75 -20.84 -13.00
C SER A 456 36.38 -22.18 -12.36
N VAL A 457 35.14 -22.29 -11.89
CA VAL A 457 34.51 -23.55 -11.42
C VAL A 457 34.26 -24.58 -12.55
N SER A 458 34.87 -24.40 -13.72
CA SER A 458 34.80 -25.33 -14.86
C SER A 458 36.18 -25.79 -15.37
N ASN A 459 37.26 -25.49 -14.62
CA ASN A 459 38.63 -25.85 -14.96
C ASN A 459 39.13 -27.06 -14.16
N ASP A 460 38.67 -28.26 -14.52
CA ASP A 460 39.01 -29.53 -13.84
C ASP A 460 40.50 -29.93 -13.95
N THR A 461 41.22 -29.38 -14.93
CA THR A 461 42.58 -29.82 -15.31
C THR A 461 43.45 -28.66 -15.76
N VAL A 462 44.75 -28.75 -15.48
CA VAL A 462 45.79 -27.86 -16.00
C VAL A 462 46.87 -28.65 -16.75
N THR A 463 47.37 -28.09 -17.85
CA THR A 463 48.49 -28.62 -18.64
C THR A 463 49.75 -27.80 -18.38
N VAL A 464 50.89 -28.46 -18.18
CA VAL A 464 52.20 -27.82 -18.01
C VAL A 464 52.88 -27.62 -19.36
N SER A 465 53.48 -26.44 -19.55
CA SER A 465 54.45 -26.17 -20.62
C SER A 465 55.84 -25.91 -20.04
N ALA A 466 56.90 -26.46 -20.64
CA ALA A 466 58.29 -26.13 -20.28
C ALA A 466 59.26 -26.34 -21.46
N THR A 467 60.23 -25.42 -21.64
CA THR A 467 61.30 -25.59 -22.65
C THR A 467 62.23 -26.75 -22.32
N SER A 468 62.50 -26.98 -21.02
CA SER A 468 63.26 -28.13 -20.52
C SER A 468 63.14 -28.28 -19.00
N GLY A 469 63.41 -29.49 -18.48
CA GLY A 469 63.32 -29.82 -17.07
C GLY A 469 61.91 -30.22 -16.62
N ALA A 470 61.72 -30.34 -15.31
CA ALA A 470 60.44 -30.64 -14.68
C ALA A 470 60.15 -29.65 -13.55
N VAL A 471 58.87 -29.44 -13.24
CA VAL A 471 58.38 -28.40 -12.34
C VAL A 471 57.48 -28.97 -11.24
N ASP A 472 57.63 -28.43 -10.04
CA ASP A 472 56.65 -28.54 -8.95
C ASP A 472 55.81 -27.26 -8.96
N ILE A 473 54.48 -27.41 -8.89
CA ILE A 473 53.51 -26.31 -8.83
C ILE A 473 52.69 -26.35 -7.55
N GLU A 474 52.43 -25.16 -7.00
CA GLU A 474 51.58 -24.91 -5.83
C GLU A 474 50.63 -23.76 -6.23
N VAL A 475 49.32 -24.00 -6.21
CA VAL A 475 48.28 -23.06 -6.61
C VAL A 475 47.53 -22.58 -5.36
N ASP A 476 47.65 -21.30 -5.06
CA ASP A 476 46.93 -20.61 -3.99
C ASP A 476 45.57 -20.12 -4.53
N LEU A 477 44.50 -20.86 -4.24
CA LEU A 477 43.13 -20.48 -4.59
C LEU A 477 42.18 -20.54 -3.38
N LYS A 478 41.15 -19.71 -3.45
CA LYS A 478 40.09 -19.60 -2.46
C LYS A 478 38.73 -19.77 -3.13
N GLU A 479 38.16 -20.95 -2.94
CA GLU A 479 36.85 -21.36 -3.43
C GLU A 479 35.72 -20.50 -2.87
N ARG A 480 34.60 -20.42 -3.61
CA ARG A 480 33.50 -19.50 -3.30
C ARG A 480 32.15 -20.13 -3.62
N THR A 481 31.23 -19.99 -2.69
CA THR A 481 29.83 -20.41 -2.84
C THR A 481 28.95 -19.24 -2.45
N GLN A 482 28.02 -18.86 -3.33
CA GLN A 482 26.88 -18.02 -2.98
C GLN A 482 25.65 -18.89 -2.71
N THR A 483 24.69 -18.35 -1.97
CA THR A 483 23.42 -19.00 -1.68
C THR A 483 22.76 -19.55 -2.94
N GLU A 484 22.43 -20.84 -2.91
CA GLU A 484 21.78 -21.61 -3.97
C GLU A 484 20.61 -22.41 -3.39
N ASP A 485 19.48 -22.37 -4.09
CA ASP A 485 18.15 -22.89 -3.72
C ASP A 485 17.79 -22.71 -2.22
N PRO A 486 17.77 -21.46 -1.70
CA PRO A 486 17.42 -21.22 -0.30
C PRO A 486 15.94 -21.47 -0.04
N GLY A 487 15.64 -22.02 1.13
CA GLY A 487 14.28 -22.31 1.57
C GLY A 487 14.14 -22.44 3.08
N VAL A 488 12.88 -22.55 3.51
CA VAL A 488 12.50 -22.67 4.92
C VAL A 488 11.37 -23.68 5.05
N ILE A 489 11.51 -24.60 6.02
CA ILE A 489 10.51 -25.60 6.38
C ILE A 489 9.89 -25.20 7.73
N VAL A 490 8.61 -24.87 7.75
CA VAL A 490 7.82 -24.49 8.93
C VAL A 490 6.87 -25.62 9.29
N ASN A 491 7.12 -26.30 10.42
CA ASN A 491 6.38 -27.47 10.91
C ASN A 491 6.20 -28.65 9.92
N GLY A 492 6.89 -28.64 8.77
CA GLY A 492 6.78 -29.64 7.70
C GLY A 492 6.15 -29.12 6.40
N TYR A 493 5.74 -27.85 6.34
CA TYR A 493 5.45 -27.12 5.11
C TYR A 493 6.71 -26.43 4.62
N GLU A 494 6.97 -26.46 3.31
CA GLU A 494 8.23 -26.04 2.69
C GLU A 494 7.97 -24.87 1.72
N THR A 495 8.81 -23.83 1.80
CA THR A 495 8.79 -22.67 0.91
C THR A 495 10.22 -22.38 0.45
N THR A 496 10.42 -22.15 -0.85
CA THR A 496 11.75 -22.07 -1.48
C THR A 496 11.84 -20.93 -2.49
N HIS A 497 13.07 -20.52 -2.79
CA HIS A 497 13.42 -19.76 -3.99
C HIS A 497 14.35 -20.61 -4.85
N ASP A 498 13.94 -20.92 -6.08
CA ASP A 498 14.75 -21.70 -7.03
C ASP A 498 15.81 -20.78 -7.68
N GLY A 499 17.10 -21.16 -7.59
CA GLY A 499 18.22 -20.40 -8.16
C GLY A 499 19.20 -19.84 -7.12
N VAL A 500 19.95 -18.81 -7.51
CA VAL A 500 21.02 -18.20 -6.70
C VAL A 500 20.67 -16.78 -6.26
N LEU A 501 21.06 -16.42 -5.04
CA LEU A 501 20.96 -15.04 -4.53
C LEU A 501 22.34 -14.37 -4.52
N ASP A 502 22.41 -13.17 -5.09
CA ASP A 502 23.62 -12.33 -5.03
C ASP A 502 23.88 -11.85 -3.59
N LYS A 503 25.11 -11.44 -3.27
CA LYS A 503 25.44 -11.04 -1.89
C LYS A 503 24.63 -9.82 -1.44
N ASN A 504 23.93 -9.97 -0.32
CA ASN A 504 22.96 -9.02 0.26
C ASN A 504 21.72 -8.75 -0.62
N GLU A 505 21.43 -9.58 -1.62
CA GLU A 505 20.11 -9.62 -2.28
C GLU A 505 19.13 -10.31 -1.33
N THR A 506 17.99 -9.67 -1.03
CA THR A 506 16.95 -10.23 -0.14
C THR A 506 15.68 -10.51 -0.94
N ILE A 507 15.12 -11.70 -0.76
CA ILE A 507 13.83 -12.12 -1.34
C ILE A 507 12.92 -12.62 -0.21
N SER A 508 11.67 -12.16 -0.22
CA SER A 508 10.61 -12.70 0.63
C SER A 508 10.08 -14.01 0.04
N LEU A 509 10.05 -15.07 0.84
CA LEU A 509 9.42 -16.35 0.48
C LEU A 509 7.92 -16.29 0.74
N ALA A 510 7.15 -17.15 0.06
CA ALA A 510 5.72 -17.26 0.32
C ALA A 510 5.47 -17.81 1.74
N THR A 511 4.45 -17.28 2.41
CA THR A 511 4.03 -17.63 3.78
C THR A 511 2.55 -18.01 3.83
N ASN A 512 2.12 -18.62 4.95
CA ASN A 512 0.71 -18.95 5.21
C ASN A 512 0.51 -19.30 6.70
N GLU A 513 -0.38 -18.62 7.45
CA GLU A 513 -0.54 -18.88 8.89
C GLU A 513 -0.92 -20.33 9.22
N ALA A 514 -1.55 -21.09 8.31
CA ALA A 514 -1.90 -22.50 8.55
C ALA A 514 -0.68 -23.45 8.59
N TRP A 515 0.55 -22.94 8.41
CA TRP A 515 1.80 -23.65 8.71
C TRP A 515 2.17 -23.56 10.20
N LEU A 516 1.64 -22.56 10.91
CA LEU A 516 1.84 -22.31 12.32
C LEU A 516 0.87 -23.17 13.14
N ARG A 517 1.16 -23.36 14.43
CA ARG A 517 0.29 -24.13 15.34
C ARG A 517 0.44 -23.73 16.80
N GLU A 518 -0.59 -24.05 17.59
CA GLU A 518 -0.49 -24.06 19.04
C GLU A 518 0.56 -25.08 19.53
N GLY A 519 1.30 -24.71 20.58
CA GLY A 519 2.45 -25.43 21.13
C GLY A 519 3.73 -25.23 20.32
N THR A 520 4.55 -26.29 20.24
CA THR A 520 5.90 -26.25 19.69
C THR A 520 5.91 -26.03 18.18
N ASN A 521 6.36 -24.87 17.72
CA ASN A 521 6.68 -24.58 16.33
C ASN A 521 8.16 -24.90 16.05
N ASN A 522 8.44 -25.44 14.87
CA ASN A 522 9.81 -25.79 14.45
C ASN A 522 10.05 -25.22 13.05
N VAL A 523 11.13 -24.46 12.90
CA VAL A 523 11.52 -23.83 11.64
C VAL A 523 12.91 -24.35 11.27
N THR A 524 13.10 -24.82 10.03
CA THR A 524 14.37 -25.35 9.54
C THR A 524 14.76 -24.63 8.25
N VAL A 525 15.97 -24.08 8.19
CA VAL A 525 16.54 -23.48 6.97
C VAL A 525 17.10 -24.58 6.08
N THR A 526 16.90 -24.46 4.77
CA THR A 526 17.44 -25.36 3.74
C THR A 526 18.22 -24.56 2.69
N THR A 527 19.31 -25.12 2.21
CA THR A 527 20.06 -24.60 1.05
C THR A 527 20.59 -25.78 0.23
N ASN A 528 20.76 -25.58 -1.08
CA ASN A 528 21.50 -26.50 -1.93
C ASN A 528 23.00 -26.17 -1.83
N SER A 529 23.80 -27.13 -1.39
CA SER A 529 25.25 -27.01 -1.24
C SER A 529 25.97 -27.97 -2.17
N SER A 530 27.08 -27.52 -2.76
CA SER A 530 28.00 -28.38 -3.52
C SER A 530 28.55 -29.54 -2.66
N ALA A 531 28.89 -30.65 -3.31
CA ALA A 531 29.39 -31.85 -2.61
C ALA A 531 30.84 -31.70 -2.08
N GLY A 532 31.53 -30.65 -2.49
CA GLY A 532 32.81 -30.17 -1.98
C GLY A 532 32.80 -28.65 -1.84
N GLY A 533 33.87 -28.10 -1.28
CA GLY A 533 34.06 -26.66 -1.08
C GLY A 533 33.13 -26.00 -0.04
N PRO A 534 33.00 -24.67 -0.08
CA PRO A 534 32.29 -23.91 0.96
C PRO A 534 30.79 -24.22 0.96
N GLU A 535 30.21 -24.42 2.14
CA GLU A 535 28.76 -24.61 2.30
C GLU A 535 27.98 -23.40 1.75
N SER A 536 26.83 -23.67 1.12
CA SER A 536 25.85 -22.66 0.70
C SER A 536 25.12 -22.15 1.95
N LEU A 537 25.49 -20.95 2.41
CA LEU A 537 24.89 -20.30 3.57
C LEU A 537 23.84 -19.28 3.11
N VAL A 538 22.90 -18.92 3.98
CA VAL A 538 21.86 -17.91 3.72
C VAL A 538 21.60 -17.05 4.95
N GLY A 539 21.40 -15.75 4.76
CA GLY A 539 20.87 -14.86 5.79
C GLY A 539 19.37 -15.08 5.92
N PHE A 540 18.87 -15.20 7.14
CA PHE A 540 17.49 -15.61 7.42
C PHE A 540 16.82 -14.63 8.39
N GLU A 541 15.60 -14.23 8.07
CA GLU A 541 14.70 -13.49 8.94
C GLU A 541 13.29 -14.08 8.81
N TYR A 542 12.64 -14.28 9.95
CA TYR A 542 11.29 -14.84 10.06
C TYR A 542 10.54 -14.03 11.11
N SER A 543 9.34 -13.57 10.79
CA SER A 543 8.46 -12.87 11.73
C SER A 543 7.02 -13.31 11.57
N HIS A 544 6.25 -13.28 12.65
CA HIS A 544 4.80 -13.15 12.59
C HIS A 544 4.35 -12.45 13.88
N ASP A 545 3.26 -11.70 13.82
CA ASP A 545 2.67 -11.14 15.04
C ASP A 545 2.04 -12.24 15.89
N ALA A 546 1.86 -11.94 17.17
CA ALA A 546 1.27 -12.82 18.17
C ALA A 546 0.57 -11.96 19.21
N ALA A 547 -0.26 -11.03 18.71
CA ALA A 547 -1.09 -10.16 19.52
C ALA A 547 -2.01 -11.04 20.37
N GLY A 548 -2.00 -10.83 21.69
CA GLY A 548 -2.74 -11.69 22.59
C GLY A 548 -4.24 -11.59 22.47
N THR A 549 -4.96 -12.52 23.11
CA THR A 549 -6.41 -12.45 23.15
C THR A 549 -6.86 -11.24 23.99
N THR A 550 -7.32 -10.18 23.32
CA THR A 550 -8.08 -9.10 23.96
C THR A 550 -9.40 -9.69 24.48
N LYS A 551 -9.54 -9.76 25.80
CA LYS A 551 -10.68 -10.37 26.50
C LYS A 551 -11.90 -9.47 26.55
N SER A 552 -11.68 -8.16 26.58
CA SER A 552 -12.72 -7.13 26.56
C SER A 552 -12.10 -5.77 26.29
N VAL A 553 -12.72 -4.99 25.39
CA VAL A 553 -12.64 -3.53 25.37
C VAL A 553 -13.97 -3.00 25.91
N SER A 554 -13.93 -1.89 26.62
CA SER A 554 -15.08 -1.13 27.07
C SER A 554 -14.71 0.34 27.01
N VAL A 555 -15.48 1.13 26.27
CA VAL A 555 -15.34 2.59 26.18
C VAL A 555 -16.62 3.21 26.74
N GLU A 556 -16.49 4.25 27.56
CA GLU A 556 -17.59 5.07 28.04
C GLU A 556 -17.29 6.54 27.66
N ALA A 557 -18.04 7.07 26.69
CA ALA A 557 -17.83 8.40 26.11
C ALA A 557 -18.98 9.37 26.45
N THR A 558 -18.62 10.65 26.60
CA THR A 558 -19.49 11.82 26.71
C THR A 558 -18.75 12.96 26.00
N SER A 559 -19.46 14.02 25.57
CA SER A 559 -18.83 15.11 24.80
C SER A 559 -17.67 15.82 25.52
N TRP A 560 -17.48 15.59 26.83
CA TRP A 560 -16.39 16.14 27.64
C TRP A 560 -15.45 15.09 28.27
N THR A 561 -15.82 13.81 28.29
CA THR A 561 -15.07 12.75 29.00
C THR A 561 -15.08 11.44 28.24
N GLU A 562 -13.94 10.79 28.08
CA GLU A 562 -13.86 9.48 27.44
C GLU A 562 -13.03 8.53 28.31
N SER A 563 -13.55 7.33 28.58
CA SER A 563 -12.93 6.36 29.51
C SER A 563 -12.78 4.98 28.91
N PHE A 564 -11.55 4.47 28.90
CA PHE A 564 -11.20 3.12 28.50
C PHE A 564 -11.13 2.17 29.70
N ASN A 565 -11.55 0.93 29.50
CA ASN A 565 -11.29 -0.20 30.38
C ASN A 565 -11.09 -1.47 29.53
N VAL A 566 -9.83 -1.87 29.39
CA VAL A 566 -9.37 -2.95 28.50
C VAL A 566 -8.78 -4.09 29.32
N SER A 567 -8.98 -5.33 28.87
CA SER A 567 -8.30 -6.52 29.38
C SER A 567 -7.73 -7.34 28.22
N HIS A 568 -6.44 -7.66 28.27
CA HIS A 568 -5.70 -8.38 27.24
C HIS A 568 -4.80 -9.45 27.88
N THR A 569 -4.50 -10.54 27.17
CA THR A 569 -3.66 -11.63 27.71
C THR A 569 -2.54 -11.99 26.78
N PHE A 570 -1.32 -11.69 27.20
CA PHE A 570 -0.10 -11.92 26.44
C PHE A 570 0.23 -13.42 26.38
N PRO A 571 0.21 -14.06 25.20
CA PRO A 571 0.39 -15.51 25.05
C PRO A 571 1.85 -15.91 25.28
N SER A 572 2.78 -15.04 24.89
CA SER A 572 4.23 -15.19 24.99
C SER A 572 4.83 -14.10 25.89
N ALA A 573 6.13 -14.18 26.16
CA ALA A 573 6.84 -13.12 26.88
C ALA A 573 7.28 -12.02 25.90
N VAL A 574 6.92 -10.77 26.19
CA VAL A 574 7.24 -9.58 25.38
C VAL A 574 8.11 -8.64 26.22
N ALA A 575 9.26 -8.25 25.68
CA ALA A 575 10.14 -7.27 26.31
C ALA A 575 9.69 -5.84 25.95
N ASP A 576 9.82 -4.90 26.90
CA ASP A 576 9.45 -3.49 26.71
C ASP A 576 8.05 -3.26 26.08
N ALA A 577 7.05 -4.07 26.46
CA ALA A 577 5.71 -4.05 25.87
C ALA A 577 4.99 -2.70 26.07
N GLU A 578 4.09 -2.39 25.13
CA GLU A 578 3.33 -1.15 25.03
C GLU A 578 1.87 -1.44 24.64
N SER A 579 0.98 -0.51 24.92
CA SER A 579 -0.39 -0.49 24.39
C SER A 579 -0.80 0.93 24.05
N THR A 580 -1.46 1.13 22.91
CA THR A 580 -2.02 2.44 22.51
C THR A 580 -3.53 2.38 22.55
N LEU A 581 -4.14 3.37 23.21
CA LEU A 581 -5.58 3.62 23.26
C LEU A 581 -5.85 4.88 22.44
N THR A 582 -6.62 4.78 21.36
CA THR A 582 -6.96 5.93 20.50
C THR A 582 -8.30 6.53 20.94
N PHE A 583 -8.27 7.73 21.52
CA PHE A 583 -9.48 8.52 21.83
C PHE A 583 -10.18 8.98 20.55
N ASN A 584 -11.50 9.23 20.59
CA ASN A 584 -12.27 9.54 19.37
C ASN A 584 -12.19 11.03 18.95
N GLU A 585 -11.98 11.93 19.91
CA GLU A 585 -11.82 13.37 19.73
C GLU A 585 -10.61 13.91 20.51
N HIS A 586 -10.29 15.20 20.36
CA HIS A 586 -9.15 15.81 21.03
C HIS A 586 -9.28 15.76 22.56
N VAL A 587 -8.31 15.09 23.21
CA VAL A 587 -8.17 15.06 24.66
C VAL A 587 -7.14 16.09 25.11
N VAL A 588 -7.55 16.94 26.05
CA VAL A 588 -6.76 18.05 26.62
C VAL A 588 -5.94 17.60 27.82
N GLU A 589 -6.47 16.67 28.63
CA GLU A 589 -5.82 16.15 29.84
C GLU A 589 -6.18 14.68 30.10
N ILE A 590 -5.22 13.89 30.60
CA ILE A 590 -5.46 12.52 31.09
C ILE A 590 -5.56 12.56 32.62
N ASN A 591 -6.69 12.14 33.17
CA ASN A 591 -6.99 12.14 34.60
C ASN A 591 -6.04 11.21 35.39
N ALA A 592 -5.96 9.97 34.93
CA ALA A 592 -5.09 8.92 35.44
C ALA A 592 -5.04 7.77 34.42
N VAL A 593 -3.93 7.03 34.42
CA VAL A 593 -3.83 5.71 33.78
C VAL A 593 -3.55 4.70 34.89
N GLU A 594 -4.35 3.64 35.00
CA GLU A 594 -4.15 2.56 35.96
C GLU A 594 -3.96 1.22 35.25
N VAL A 595 -2.93 0.47 35.67
CA VAL A 595 -2.63 -0.86 35.16
C VAL A 595 -2.78 -1.90 36.27
N ARG A 596 -3.52 -2.97 35.97
CA ARG A 596 -3.65 -4.19 36.77
C ARG A 596 -2.96 -5.33 36.01
N ARG A 597 -2.32 -6.23 36.76
CA ARG A 597 -1.69 -7.44 36.19
C ARG A 597 -2.25 -8.66 36.89
N ASN A 598 -2.66 -9.68 36.12
CA ASN A 598 -3.16 -10.98 36.57
C ASN A 598 -4.24 -10.88 37.67
N GLY A 599 -5.29 -10.08 37.44
CA GLY A 599 -6.40 -9.87 38.38
C GLY A 599 -6.01 -9.28 39.74
N GLY A 600 -4.84 -8.64 39.86
CA GLY A 600 -4.31 -8.06 41.10
C GLY A 600 -5.00 -6.74 41.53
N SER A 601 -4.26 -5.91 42.25
CA SER A 601 -4.67 -4.50 42.46
C SER A 601 -4.42 -3.68 41.20
N TRP A 602 -5.31 -2.72 40.91
CA TRP A 602 -4.99 -1.58 40.05
C TRP A 602 -3.87 -0.74 40.68
N ASN A 603 -2.98 -0.19 39.85
CA ASN A 603 -1.93 0.74 40.27
C ASN A 603 -1.83 1.84 39.22
N GLU A 604 -1.83 3.09 39.68
CA GLU A 604 -1.64 4.28 38.86
C GLU A 604 -0.22 4.31 38.26
N THR A 605 -0.10 4.69 36.98
CA THR A 605 1.17 4.86 36.28
C THR A 605 1.26 6.26 35.66
N ASN A 606 2.49 6.78 35.59
CA ASN A 606 2.82 8.01 34.86
C ASN A 606 3.71 7.72 33.63
N ASP A 607 3.99 6.43 33.36
CA ASP A 607 4.78 5.98 32.22
C ASP A 607 3.86 5.84 30.98
N TYR A 608 3.35 6.97 30.51
CA TYR A 608 2.49 7.09 29.32
C TYR A 608 2.74 8.40 28.57
N THR A 609 2.33 8.46 27.30
CA THR A 609 2.36 9.68 26.47
C THR A 609 1.08 9.81 25.66
N LEU A 610 0.44 10.98 25.73
CA LEU A 610 -0.64 11.38 24.82
C LEU A 610 -0.06 12.18 23.65
N ASN A 611 -0.44 11.83 22.42
CA ASN A 611 -0.03 12.51 21.20
C ASN A 611 -1.24 12.68 20.26
N GLY A 612 -1.87 13.87 20.29
CA GLY A 612 -3.15 14.09 19.61
C GLY A 612 -4.26 13.35 20.33
N THR A 613 -4.73 12.26 19.75
CA THR A 613 -5.73 11.34 20.33
C THR A 613 -5.13 10.00 20.79
N ASP A 614 -3.88 9.68 20.45
CA ASP A 614 -3.25 8.41 20.81
C ASP A 614 -2.59 8.48 22.19
N LEU A 615 -3.04 7.63 23.12
CA LEU A 615 -2.45 7.42 24.44
C LEU A 615 -1.66 6.11 24.46
N THR A 616 -0.34 6.20 24.30
CA THR A 616 0.57 5.07 24.46
C THR A 616 0.96 4.90 25.93
N VAL A 617 0.81 3.69 26.46
CA VAL A 617 1.06 3.31 27.86
C VAL A 617 2.18 2.26 27.91
N GLN A 618 3.24 2.51 28.66
CA GLN A 618 4.33 1.56 28.82
C GLN A 618 3.94 0.43 29.79
N LEU A 619 4.01 -0.81 29.32
CA LEU A 619 3.76 -2.01 30.11
C LEU A 619 5.07 -2.66 30.60
N GLY A 620 6.17 -2.43 29.89
CA GLY A 620 7.49 -2.99 30.19
C GLY A 620 7.56 -4.49 29.91
N ASP A 621 8.53 -5.20 30.51
CA ASP A 621 8.63 -6.66 30.38
C ASP A 621 7.35 -7.36 30.88
N VAL A 622 6.63 -8.01 29.96
CA VAL A 622 5.45 -8.85 30.24
C VAL A 622 5.83 -10.31 30.04
N ALA A 623 5.50 -11.15 31.03
CA ALA A 623 5.74 -12.59 30.96
C ALA A 623 4.59 -13.33 30.24
N ALA A 624 4.90 -14.47 29.61
CA ALA A 624 3.90 -15.36 29.02
C ALA A 624 2.76 -15.72 29.99
N ASP A 625 1.58 -15.97 29.43
CA ASP A 625 0.30 -16.20 30.13
C ASP A 625 -0.15 -15.04 31.04
N SER A 626 0.37 -13.81 30.85
CA SER A 626 0.00 -12.66 31.69
C SER A 626 -1.22 -11.92 31.16
N GLU A 627 -2.26 -11.84 31.99
CA GLU A 627 -3.37 -10.90 31.84
C GLU A 627 -2.91 -9.50 32.27
N ILE A 628 -3.09 -8.51 31.41
CA ILE A 628 -2.87 -7.09 31.68
C ILE A 628 -4.21 -6.39 31.46
N ASP A 629 -4.65 -5.62 32.44
CA ASP A 629 -5.80 -4.74 32.31
C ASP A 629 -5.34 -3.28 32.43
N ILE A 630 -5.90 -2.42 31.58
CA ILE A 630 -5.58 -0.99 31.52
C ILE A 630 -6.90 -0.23 31.62
N ARG A 631 -6.93 0.82 32.43
CA ARG A 631 -8.00 1.82 32.38
C ARG A 631 -7.42 3.23 32.36
N ALA A 632 -8.05 4.11 31.60
CA ALA A 632 -7.65 5.50 31.45
C ALA A 632 -8.89 6.38 31.24
N THR A 633 -8.84 7.63 31.69
CA THR A 633 -9.88 8.63 31.42
C THR A 633 -9.25 9.90 30.87
N GLY A 634 -9.67 10.28 29.66
CA GLY A 634 -9.35 11.56 29.02
C GLY A 634 -10.46 12.59 29.23
N TYR A 635 -10.06 13.85 29.37
CA TYR A 635 -10.95 15.01 29.37
C TYR A 635 -10.81 15.77 28.04
N LYS A 636 -11.93 15.95 27.33
CA LYS A 636 -12.02 16.73 26.07
C LYS A 636 -12.11 18.26 26.32
N VAL A 637 -12.10 18.68 27.59
CA VAL A 637 -12.24 20.08 28.05
C VAL A 637 -11.28 20.35 29.20
N GLY A 638 -10.53 21.46 29.13
CA GLY A 638 -9.63 21.89 30.20
C GLY A 638 -10.29 22.87 31.17
N VAL A 639 -9.76 22.97 32.40
CA VAL A 639 -10.22 23.95 33.40
C VAL A 639 -9.08 24.89 33.80
N ARG A 640 -9.20 26.17 33.48
CA ARG A 640 -8.20 27.19 33.83
C ARG A 640 -8.57 27.89 35.15
N ASN A 641 -7.62 27.92 36.09
CA ASN A 641 -7.68 28.69 37.34
C ASN A 641 -8.80 28.30 38.34
N GLY A 642 -9.26 27.03 38.34
CA GLY A 642 -10.25 26.47 39.26
C GLY A 642 -10.53 24.98 38.99
N ALA A 643 -11.67 24.46 39.46
CA ALA A 643 -12.20 23.14 39.11
C ALA A 643 -13.73 23.16 38.97
N ILE A 644 -14.30 22.17 38.29
CA ILE A 644 -15.74 21.98 38.10
C ILE A 644 -16.15 20.54 38.40
N ASP A 645 -17.41 20.37 38.80
CA ASP A 645 -18.14 19.10 38.83
C ASP A 645 -19.06 19.04 37.60
N VAL A 646 -19.09 17.92 36.88
CA VAL A 646 -20.04 17.69 35.77
C VAL A 646 -21.29 16.99 36.33
N LEU A 647 -22.41 17.71 36.37
CA LEU A 647 -23.64 17.24 37.02
C LEU A 647 -24.55 16.44 36.08
N GLU A 648 -24.68 16.89 34.83
CA GLU A 648 -25.48 16.26 33.78
C GLU A 648 -24.66 16.36 32.47
N PRO A 649 -23.83 15.34 32.13
CA PRO A 649 -23.08 15.32 30.88
C PRO A 649 -24.01 15.11 29.67
N THR A 650 -23.58 15.62 28.52
CA THR A 650 -24.19 15.32 27.21
C THR A 650 -23.59 14.03 26.66
N VAL A 651 -24.37 13.23 25.93
CA VAL A 651 -23.86 12.03 25.24
C VAL A 651 -22.84 12.46 24.17
N ASP A 652 -21.95 11.56 23.77
CA ASP A 652 -20.99 11.84 22.70
C ASP A 652 -21.71 11.93 21.34
N GLY A 653 -21.19 12.73 20.41
CA GLY A 653 -21.85 13.07 19.13
C GLY A 653 -23.12 13.94 19.24
N ASP A 654 -23.85 13.86 20.36
CA ASP A 654 -25.05 14.65 20.64
C ASP A 654 -24.71 16.14 20.88
N LYS A 655 -25.66 17.03 20.58
CA LYS A 655 -25.39 18.48 20.59
C LYS A 655 -25.24 19.00 22.02
N LEU A 656 -24.00 19.36 22.39
CA LEU A 656 -23.61 19.84 23.72
C LEU A 656 -24.67 20.67 24.45
N ASP A 657 -25.11 20.14 25.58
CA ASP A 657 -25.91 20.78 26.63
C ASP A 657 -25.44 20.25 28.01
N THR A 658 -24.15 20.37 28.30
CA THR A 658 -23.54 19.80 29.52
C THR A 658 -23.71 20.75 30.70
N LYS A 659 -24.21 20.24 31.84
CA LYS A 659 -24.43 21.01 33.06
C LYS A 659 -23.28 20.84 34.04
N ILE A 660 -22.79 21.96 34.57
CA ILE A 660 -21.66 22.04 35.50
C ILE A 660 -22.04 22.68 36.84
N GLU A 661 -21.27 22.37 37.88
CA GLU A 661 -21.13 23.16 39.11
C GLU A 661 -19.67 23.62 39.26
N ILE A 662 -19.45 24.87 39.66
CA ILE A 662 -18.10 25.39 39.90
C ILE A 662 -17.70 25.04 41.34
N GLU A 663 -16.86 24.00 41.51
CA GLU A 663 -16.35 23.59 42.82
C GLU A 663 -15.54 24.71 43.49
N ASN A 664 -14.52 25.20 42.79
CA ASN A 664 -13.60 26.22 43.26
C ASN A 664 -13.10 27.07 42.10
N ARG A 665 -12.75 28.34 42.36
CA ARG A 665 -12.24 29.23 41.32
C ARG A 665 -11.35 30.35 41.85
N SER A 666 -10.59 30.95 40.94
CA SER A 666 -9.81 32.16 41.21
C SER A 666 -10.01 33.24 40.12
N GLU A 667 -9.07 34.16 40.00
CA GLU A 667 -9.09 35.24 39.00
C GLU A 667 -8.81 34.65 37.61
N ASN A 668 -9.53 35.12 36.58
CA ASN A 668 -9.49 34.57 35.22
C ASN A 668 -9.81 33.06 35.15
N PHE A 669 -10.84 32.63 35.89
CA PHE A 669 -11.40 31.28 35.78
C PHE A 669 -12.21 31.12 34.50
N ALA A 670 -11.86 30.10 33.72
CA ALA A 670 -12.47 29.79 32.41
C ALA A 670 -12.40 28.29 32.12
N LEU A 671 -13.30 27.82 31.26
CA LEU A 671 -13.16 26.51 30.60
C LEU A 671 -12.42 26.67 29.28
N ASP A 672 -11.55 25.70 28.99
CA ASP A 672 -10.74 25.61 27.78
C ASP A 672 -11.46 24.69 26.79
N LEU A 673 -11.97 25.28 25.71
CA LEU A 673 -12.79 24.64 24.67
C LEU A 673 -12.10 24.77 23.30
N SER A 674 -10.77 24.97 23.34
CA SER A 674 -9.88 25.06 22.19
C SER A 674 -9.85 23.73 21.42
N GLY A 675 -9.78 23.78 20.08
CA GLY A 675 -9.96 22.60 19.23
C GLY A 675 -11.41 22.24 18.93
N MET A 676 -12.38 23.09 19.28
CA MET A 676 -13.78 22.98 18.86
C MET A 676 -14.16 24.18 17.97
N ASP A 677 -14.66 23.95 16.75
CA ASP A 677 -14.84 25.02 15.74
C ASP A 677 -16.01 25.98 16.06
N ARG A 678 -17.06 25.47 16.70
CA ARG A 678 -18.31 26.21 16.94
C ARG A 678 -18.29 26.94 18.27
N VAL A 679 -18.86 28.13 18.31
CA VAL A 679 -18.90 29.01 19.49
C VAL A 679 -19.65 28.36 20.65
N HIS A 680 -18.99 28.31 21.80
CA HIS A 680 -19.55 27.83 23.05
C HIS A 680 -19.98 28.96 23.98
N TYR A 681 -21.08 28.77 24.69
CA TYR A 681 -21.64 29.77 25.61
C TYR A 681 -22.30 29.11 26.83
N ALA A 682 -22.38 29.84 27.93
CA ALA A 682 -23.15 29.40 29.10
C ALA A 682 -24.62 29.84 28.99
N ALA A 683 -25.51 28.99 29.47
CA ALA A 683 -26.94 29.22 29.63
C ALA A 683 -27.38 28.79 31.03
N GLU A 684 -28.57 29.22 31.45
CA GLU A 684 -29.18 28.83 32.75
C GLU A 684 -28.28 29.11 33.97
N GLU A 685 -27.49 30.18 33.87
CA GLU A 685 -26.57 30.71 34.88
C GLU A 685 -27.28 30.98 36.22
N THR A 686 -26.75 30.49 37.34
CA THR A 686 -27.35 30.74 38.67
C THR A 686 -26.82 31.95 39.42
N TRP A 687 -25.81 32.65 38.88
CA TRP A 687 -25.28 33.90 39.47
C TRP A 687 -26.03 35.13 38.96
N THR A 688 -25.67 36.32 39.48
CA THR A 688 -26.26 37.59 39.06
C THR A 688 -25.17 38.65 38.93
N GLY A 689 -24.94 39.14 37.73
CA GLY A 689 -23.83 40.04 37.42
C GLY A 689 -23.61 40.10 35.91
N ASP A 690 -22.35 40.17 35.49
CA ASP A 690 -21.97 39.94 34.10
C ASP A 690 -22.05 38.42 33.78
N SER A 691 -22.78 38.08 32.71
CA SER A 691 -22.87 36.72 32.17
C SER A 691 -21.55 36.24 31.58
N ALA A 692 -21.42 34.93 31.42
CA ALA A 692 -20.27 34.32 30.77
C ALA A 692 -20.10 34.78 29.32
N TYR A 693 -18.87 34.71 28.84
CA TYR A 693 -18.50 35.02 27.47
C TYR A 693 -17.31 34.17 27.06
N VAL A 694 -17.24 33.81 25.79
CA VAL A 694 -16.06 33.13 25.25
C VAL A 694 -15.10 34.18 24.68
N THR A 695 -13.80 34.03 24.89
CA THR A 695 -12.80 34.71 24.04
C THR A 695 -12.29 33.72 23.00
N VAL A 696 -12.18 34.20 21.76
CA VAL A 696 -11.69 33.42 20.61
C VAL A 696 -10.48 34.14 20.05
N ASP A 697 -9.41 33.40 19.75
CA ASP A 697 -8.16 33.93 19.20
C ASP A 697 -7.96 33.60 17.72
N SER A 698 -6.92 34.16 17.09
CA SER A 698 -6.65 33.99 15.65
C SER A 698 -6.18 32.59 15.21
N GLY A 699 -6.10 31.62 16.13
CA GLY A 699 -5.96 30.20 15.85
C GLY A 699 -7.26 29.40 16.02
N GLY A 700 -8.33 30.02 16.52
CA GLY A 700 -9.60 29.36 16.85
C GLY A 700 -9.71 28.87 18.30
N ASP A 701 -8.68 29.09 19.14
CA ASP A 701 -8.70 28.68 20.55
C ASP A 701 -9.82 29.40 21.32
N GLN A 702 -10.61 28.67 22.11
CA GLN A 702 -11.81 29.18 22.79
C GLN A 702 -11.71 29.07 24.32
N LEU A 703 -11.86 30.19 25.02
CA LEU A 703 -11.88 30.25 26.49
C LEU A 703 -13.22 30.79 27.00
N LEU A 704 -14.06 29.96 27.61
CA LEU A 704 -15.35 30.36 28.18
C LEU A 704 -15.16 30.88 29.61
N HIS A 705 -15.20 32.21 29.79
CA HIS A 705 -14.96 32.90 31.06
C HIS A 705 -16.26 33.06 31.86
N PHE A 706 -16.24 32.68 33.14
CA PHE A 706 -17.42 32.70 34.02
C PHE A 706 -17.36 33.90 34.99
N ALA A 707 -17.38 35.13 34.43
CA ALA A 707 -17.03 36.38 35.10
C ALA A 707 -17.48 36.50 36.58
N ASP A 708 -18.77 36.67 36.84
CA ASP A 708 -19.36 36.87 38.18
C ASP A 708 -19.86 35.57 38.87
N ALA A 709 -19.51 34.40 38.34
CA ALA A 709 -19.88 33.12 38.95
C ALA A 709 -19.14 32.87 40.29
N ASN A 710 -19.77 32.19 41.24
CA ASN A 710 -19.21 31.90 42.56
C ASN A 710 -19.05 30.38 42.78
N GLU A 711 -18.26 29.97 43.78
CA GLU A 711 -18.20 28.56 44.21
C GLU A 711 -19.62 28.05 44.56
N GLY A 712 -19.99 26.86 44.06
CA GLY A 712 -21.36 26.32 44.13
C GLY A 712 -22.37 26.99 43.19
N SER A 713 -21.92 27.66 42.12
CA SER A 713 -22.79 28.13 41.04
C SER A 713 -22.84 27.13 39.89
N THR A 714 -24.00 26.99 39.24
CA THR A 714 -24.19 26.09 38.10
C THR A 714 -24.52 26.85 36.81
N ALA A 715 -24.20 26.23 35.68
CA ALA A 715 -24.64 26.63 34.34
C ALA A 715 -24.76 25.41 33.42
N ARG A 716 -25.35 25.60 32.24
CA ARG A 716 -25.30 24.67 31.12
C ARG A 716 -24.42 25.25 30.01
N VAL A 717 -23.37 24.55 29.61
CA VAL A 717 -22.55 24.95 28.46
C VAL A 717 -23.18 24.37 27.20
N ARG A 718 -23.37 25.21 26.19
CA ARG A 718 -24.08 24.88 24.95
C ARG A 718 -23.35 25.41 23.72
N THR A 719 -23.56 24.77 22.58
CA THR A 719 -23.05 25.20 21.27
C THR A 719 -24.10 25.98 20.47
N ILE A 720 -23.72 27.12 19.89
CA ILE A 720 -24.51 27.83 18.87
C ILE A 720 -23.94 27.48 17.47
N PRO A 721 -24.73 27.34 16.39
CA PRO A 721 -24.22 27.01 15.04
C PRO A 721 -23.51 28.21 14.35
N LEU A 722 -22.62 28.87 15.09
CA LEU A 722 -21.81 30.01 14.72
C LEU A 722 -20.34 29.65 14.96
N GLU A 723 -19.46 30.12 14.10
CA GLU A 723 -18.00 29.96 14.15
C GLU A 723 -17.41 31.35 13.89
N VAL A 724 -16.32 31.69 14.57
CA VAL A 724 -15.82 33.07 14.70
C VAL A 724 -14.30 33.10 14.64
N GLU A 725 -13.75 33.65 13.55
CA GLU A 725 -12.31 33.72 13.31
C GLU A 725 -11.81 35.18 13.30
N PRO A 726 -11.13 35.66 14.36
CA PRO A 726 -10.45 36.96 14.31
C PRO A 726 -9.17 36.88 13.45
N VAL A 727 -9.08 37.70 12.40
CA VAL A 727 -7.96 37.68 11.43
C VAL A 727 -6.60 38.04 12.06
N ASP A 728 -6.63 38.77 13.17
CA ASP A 728 -5.49 39.01 14.06
C ASP A 728 -5.94 39.17 15.52
N GLY A 729 -5.16 38.65 16.47
CA GLY A 729 -5.39 38.89 17.91
C GLY A 729 -6.48 38.02 18.52
N GLU A 730 -7.38 38.64 19.29
CA GLU A 730 -8.37 37.96 20.14
C GLU A 730 -9.64 38.81 20.27
N ILE A 731 -10.82 38.19 20.29
CA ILE A 731 -12.11 38.87 20.45
C ILE A 731 -13.00 38.18 21.50
N ALA A 732 -13.68 38.96 22.35
CA ALA A 732 -14.68 38.44 23.27
C ALA A 732 -16.06 38.37 22.59
N VAL A 733 -16.75 37.23 22.72
CA VAL A 733 -18.06 36.93 22.12
C VAL A 733 -19.08 36.67 23.23
N HIS A 734 -20.11 37.52 23.31
CA HIS A 734 -21.28 37.31 24.18
C HIS A 734 -22.47 36.86 23.34
N VAL A 735 -23.06 35.69 23.63
CA VAL A 735 -24.30 35.23 22.96
C VAL A 735 -25.51 35.88 23.64
N GLU A 736 -26.24 36.74 22.93
CA GLU A 736 -27.42 37.45 23.45
C GLU A 736 -28.74 36.71 23.14
N ASN A 737 -28.79 35.92 22.06
CA ASN A 737 -29.88 34.98 21.75
C ASN A 737 -29.38 33.87 20.79
N PRO A 738 -29.47 32.58 21.17
CA PRO A 738 -29.08 31.47 20.29
C PRO A 738 -30.15 31.05 19.27
N GLU A 739 -31.45 31.19 19.58
CA GLU A 739 -32.55 30.77 18.68
C GLU A 739 -32.72 31.69 17.47
N ALA A 740 -32.40 32.97 17.65
CA ALA A 740 -32.34 33.96 16.59
C ALA A 740 -30.94 34.59 16.66
N PRO A 741 -29.92 33.94 16.05
CA PRO A 741 -28.49 34.10 16.35
C PRO A 741 -28.06 35.56 16.42
N ARG A 742 -27.92 36.03 17.66
CA ARG A 742 -27.57 37.41 18.01
C ARG A 742 -26.49 37.38 19.07
N PHE A 743 -25.40 38.07 18.78
CA PHE A 743 -24.17 38.03 19.55
C PHE A 743 -23.49 39.40 19.56
N ARG A 744 -22.66 39.67 20.55
CA ARG A 744 -21.86 40.90 20.67
C ARG A 744 -20.38 40.56 20.69
N PHE A 745 -19.64 41.18 19.78
CA PHE A 745 -18.18 41.23 19.87
C PHE A 745 -17.73 42.38 20.77
N SER A 746 -16.68 42.16 21.56
CA SER A 746 -16.08 43.15 22.45
C SER A 746 -14.55 43.05 22.43
N ASP A 747 -13.88 44.20 22.35
CA ASP A 747 -12.43 44.39 22.50
C ASP A 747 -12.01 44.72 23.95
N GLU A 748 -12.97 44.69 24.88
CA GLU A 748 -12.76 44.99 26.30
C GLU A 748 -12.09 43.80 27.01
N GLY A 749 -10.79 43.93 27.32
CA GLY A 749 -10.02 42.96 28.12
C GLY A 749 -9.09 42.04 27.33
N VAL A 750 -9.31 41.93 26.02
CA VAL A 750 -8.58 41.08 25.07
C VAL A 750 -7.58 41.87 24.21
N ALA A 751 -6.82 41.20 23.35
CA ALA A 751 -5.91 41.86 22.40
C ALA A 751 -6.65 42.75 21.36
N GLY A 752 -7.89 42.39 21.03
CA GLY A 752 -8.68 42.99 19.95
C GLY A 752 -8.31 42.43 18.57
N SER A 753 -9.18 42.67 17.59
CA SER A 753 -8.99 42.23 16.21
C SER A 753 -9.39 43.31 15.20
N SER A 754 -8.69 43.37 14.05
CA SER A 754 -8.97 44.35 12.99
C SER A 754 -10.18 43.97 12.13
N SER A 755 -10.38 42.67 11.89
CA SER A 755 -11.56 42.10 11.26
C SER A 755 -11.82 40.70 11.79
N VAL A 756 -13.09 40.36 11.95
CA VAL A 756 -13.55 39.05 12.38
C VAL A 756 -14.41 38.47 11.27
N ASP A 757 -14.05 37.28 10.82
CA ASP A 757 -14.82 36.48 9.88
C ASP A 757 -15.73 35.52 10.67
N VAL A 758 -16.90 35.23 10.12
CA VAL A 758 -18.01 34.60 10.85
C VAL A 758 -18.72 33.61 9.94
N THR A 759 -18.58 32.32 10.25
CA THR A 759 -19.29 31.23 9.57
C THR A 759 -20.57 30.90 10.34
N TYR A 760 -21.66 30.62 9.62
CA TYR A 760 -22.95 30.24 10.17
C TYR A 760 -23.46 28.97 9.49
N HIS A 761 -23.68 27.94 10.30
CA HIS A 761 -23.87 26.56 9.83
C HIS A 761 -25.34 26.19 9.59
N ASP A 762 -26.25 26.66 10.44
CA ASP A 762 -27.70 26.39 10.36
C ASP A 762 -28.35 27.15 9.19
N THR A 763 -28.15 26.61 7.98
CA THR A 763 -28.48 27.27 6.72
C THR A 763 -29.14 26.34 5.72
N THR A 764 -29.97 26.90 4.85
CA THR A 764 -30.54 26.19 3.71
C THR A 764 -29.86 26.65 2.43
N ALA A 765 -29.27 25.72 1.68
CA ALA A 765 -28.60 25.99 0.41
C ALA A 765 -29.44 26.87 -0.54
N GLY A 766 -28.78 27.88 -1.13
CA GLY A 766 -29.38 28.85 -2.05
C GLY A 766 -30.12 30.02 -1.39
N ASN A 767 -30.49 29.95 -0.11
CA ASN A 767 -31.07 31.10 0.61
C ASN A 767 -30.01 32.18 0.91
N ARG A 768 -30.42 33.45 0.96
CA ARG A 768 -29.51 34.56 1.31
C ARG A 768 -29.61 34.82 2.81
N TYR A 769 -28.47 34.91 3.47
CA TYR A 769 -28.35 35.32 4.86
C TYR A 769 -27.65 36.67 4.95
N VAL A 770 -27.73 37.34 6.10
CA VAL A 770 -27.22 38.70 6.31
C VAL A 770 -26.68 38.83 7.71
N LEU A 771 -25.41 39.25 7.82
CA LEU A 771 -24.85 39.77 9.06
C LEU A 771 -25.34 41.21 9.26
N TRP A 772 -26.31 41.40 10.15
CA TRP A 772 -26.88 42.71 10.45
C TRP A 772 -26.30 43.27 11.74
N SER A 773 -25.61 44.42 11.67
CA SER A 773 -25.22 45.13 12.89
C SER A 773 -26.45 45.79 13.51
N VAL A 774 -26.83 45.34 14.70
CA VAL A 774 -27.88 45.95 15.52
C VAL A 774 -27.43 47.34 15.98
N THR A 775 -26.19 47.44 16.48
CA THR A 775 -25.57 48.68 16.97
C THR A 775 -25.54 49.78 15.90
N GLN A 776 -25.19 49.44 14.66
CA GLN A 776 -25.15 50.41 13.55
C GLN A 776 -26.46 50.46 12.75
N SER A 777 -27.43 49.58 13.03
CA SER A 777 -28.70 49.43 12.33
C SER A 777 -28.56 49.34 10.80
N ARG A 778 -27.61 48.51 10.33
CA ARG A 778 -27.36 48.25 8.90
C ARG A 778 -26.93 46.82 8.60
N GLU A 779 -27.12 46.42 7.35
CA GLU A 779 -26.44 45.29 6.71
C GLU A 779 -24.93 45.60 6.68
N ILE A 780 -24.12 44.65 7.15
CA ILE A 780 -22.65 44.73 7.15
C ILE A 780 -22.12 43.92 5.98
N ASP A 781 -22.47 42.63 5.96
CA ASP A 781 -22.14 41.68 4.91
C ASP A 781 -23.28 40.67 4.73
N ALA A 782 -23.37 39.99 3.58
CA ALA A 782 -24.50 39.15 3.22
C ALA A 782 -24.34 38.32 1.93
N ASP A 783 -24.13 37.01 2.08
CA ASP A 783 -24.03 36.06 0.97
C ASP A 783 -25.20 35.04 0.90
N ARG A 784 -25.08 34.05 0.00
CA ARG A 784 -25.95 32.87 -0.08
C ARG A 784 -25.24 31.67 0.52
N ALA A 785 -25.98 30.89 1.30
CA ALA A 785 -25.48 29.62 1.78
C ALA A 785 -25.30 28.66 0.61
N GLU A 786 -24.14 28.01 0.54
CA GLU A 786 -24.00 26.69 -0.10
C GLU A 786 -24.01 25.57 0.95
N SER A 787 -24.16 25.97 2.23
CA SER A 787 -24.11 25.20 3.49
C SER A 787 -22.66 24.90 3.87
N PRO A 788 -21.99 25.74 4.70
CA PRO A 788 -22.52 26.86 5.50
C PRO A 788 -22.69 28.19 4.71
N VAL A 789 -22.74 29.32 5.40
CA VAL A 789 -22.56 30.69 4.85
C VAL A 789 -21.51 31.46 5.66
N GLN A 790 -20.74 32.32 5.00
CA GLN A 790 -19.66 33.11 5.61
C GLN A 790 -19.95 34.62 5.52
N PHE A 791 -19.40 35.40 6.45
CA PHE A 791 -19.47 36.87 6.50
C PHE A 791 -18.18 37.47 7.06
N SER A 792 -17.81 38.68 6.64
CA SER A 792 -16.68 39.43 7.24
C SER A 792 -17.12 40.74 7.91
N THR A 793 -16.55 41.08 9.08
CA THR A 793 -16.81 42.35 9.76
C THR A 793 -15.56 43.01 10.39
N GLY A 794 -15.22 44.21 9.92
CA GLY A 794 -14.19 45.06 10.54
C GLY A 794 -14.65 45.66 11.88
N LEU A 795 -13.82 45.56 12.91
CA LEU A 795 -14.12 46.05 14.27
C LEU A 795 -13.32 47.31 14.63
N THR A 796 -13.95 48.19 15.42
CA THR A 796 -13.35 49.46 15.91
C THR A 796 -13.85 49.86 17.31
N SER A 797 -14.70 49.01 17.90
CA SER A 797 -15.33 49.08 19.23
C SER A 797 -16.37 47.95 19.30
N ALA A 798 -16.76 47.58 20.52
CA ALA A 798 -17.78 46.56 20.79
C ALA A 798 -19.12 46.78 20.06
N GLN A 799 -19.65 45.72 19.45
CA GLN A 799 -20.84 45.77 18.56
C GLN A 799 -21.68 44.50 18.63
N THR A 800 -23.01 44.66 18.64
CA THR A 800 -23.99 43.58 18.56
C THR A 800 -24.42 43.35 17.12
N PHE A 801 -24.42 42.09 16.70
CA PHE A 801 -24.81 41.58 15.39
C PHE A 801 -25.96 40.58 15.52
N GLU A 802 -26.68 40.36 14.43
CA GLU A 802 -27.83 39.46 14.32
C GLU A 802 -27.86 38.86 12.91
N ILE A 803 -27.86 37.54 12.78
CA ILE A 803 -27.91 36.87 11.47
C ILE A 803 -29.37 36.75 11.02
N ARG A 804 -29.63 37.10 9.75
CA ARG A 804 -30.99 37.21 9.20
C ARG A 804 -31.12 36.61 7.81
N GLN A 805 -31.97 35.60 7.67
CA GLN A 805 -32.43 35.14 6.35
C GLN A 805 -33.19 36.26 5.62
N ARG A 806 -32.92 36.44 4.33
CA ARG A 806 -33.47 37.50 3.45
C ARG A 806 -33.76 36.96 2.05
N ASP A 807 -34.86 36.23 1.93
CA ASP A 807 -35.22 35.50 0.71
C ASP A 807 -35.26 36.33 -0.57
N ARG A 808 -35.01 35.63 -1.68
CA ARG A 808 -34.91 36.19 -3.02
C ARG A 808 -36.30 36.44 -3.62
N SER A 809 -36.82 37.66 -3.45
CA SER A 809 -37.81 38.20 -4.39
C SER A 809 -37.14 38.36 -5.76
N ASP A 810 -37.37 37.43 -6.68
CA ASP A 810 -36.47 37.26 -7.83
C ASP A 810 -36.69 38.25 -9.00
N SER A 811 -35.60 38.53 -9.71
CA SER A 811 -35.33 39.68 -10.58
C SER A 811 -35.26 41.02 -9.82
N VAL A 812 -34.36 41.96 -10.14
CA VAL A 812 -33.75 42.27 -11.45
C VAL A 812 -32.25 42.55 -11.34
N GLY A 813 -31.45 42.02 -12.29
CA GLY A 813 -30.06 42.46 -12.49
C GLY A 813 -29.99 43.83 -13.17
N GLY A 814 -29.33 44.80 -12.52
CA GLY A 814 -29.20 46.17 -13.01
C GLY A 814 -27.78 46.53 -13.44
N VAL A 815 -27.58 46.85 -14.72
CA VAL A 815 -26.29 47.38 -15.23
C VAL A 815 -26.18 48.88 -14.88
N VAL A 816 -24.95 49.31 -14.57
CA VAL A 816 -24.60 50.62 -14.00
C VAL A 816 -25.05 51.84 -14.82
N PRO A 817 -25.52 52.90 -14.14
CA PRO A 817 -25.21 54.28 -14.54
C PRO A 817 -24.63 55.12 -13.39
N GLN A 818 -23.72 56.05 -13.69
CA GLN A 818 -23.06 56.92 -12.71
C GLN A 818 -23.88 58.17 -12.31
N GLN A 819 -23.50 58.74 -11.16
CA GLN A 819 -23.44 60.18 -10.82
C GLN A 819 -24.59 60.83 -9.99
N GLN A 820 -24.40 60.80 -8.67
CA GLN A 820 -24.65 61.87 -7.66
C GLN A 820 -25.90 62.79 -7.75
N SER A 821 -26.84 62.59 -6.82
CA SER A 821 -27.33 63.50 -5.74
C SER A 821 -27.63 65.01 -5.99
N PRO A 822 -28.51 65.70 -5.19
CA PRO A 822 -29.39 65.23 -4.09
C PRO A 822 -30.87 65.77 -4.09
N GLY A 823 -31.75 65.20 -3.24
CA GLY A 823 -32.56 66.03 -2.32
C GLY A 823 -34.12 65.94 -2.30
N SER A 824 -34.67 66.08 -1.08
CA SER A 824 -36.06 66.45 -0.70
C SER A 824 -37.18 65.38 -0.79
N SER A 825 -38.38 65.70 -0.27
CA SER A 825 -39.27 64.74 0.40
C SER A 825 -40.80 64.90 0.16
N ALA A 826 -41.54 63.81 0.42
CA ALA A 826 -43.01 63.70 0.61
C ALA A 826 -43.92 63.91 -0.64
N PRO A 827 -45.25 63.65 -0.55
CA PRO A 827 -45.87 62.36 -0.17
C PRO A 827 -46.98 61.88 -1.17
N LEU A 828 -47.58 60.71 -0.88
CA LEU A 828 -48.64 60.05 -1.65
C LEU A 828 -49.99 60.82 -1.77
N VAL A 829 -50.29 61.44 -2.92
CA VAL A 829 -51.63 61.51 -3.57
C VAL A 829 -51.46 61.86 -5.06
N LEU A 830 -51.95 61.01 -6.00
CA LEU A 830 -52.47 61.33 -7.37
C LEU A 830 -52.31 60.15 -8.38
N VAL A 831 -53.21 59.16 -8.36
CA VAL A 831 -53.21 58.05 -9.37
C VAL A 831 -54.50 57.99 -10.19
N VAL A 832 -55.66 58.27 -9.57
CA VAL A 832 -57.00 58.11 -10.18
C VAL A 832 -57.21 58.83 -11.53
N PRO A 833 -56.66 60.03 -11.82
CA PRO A 833 -56.90 60.70 -13.11
C PRO A 833 -56.22 60.04 -14.32
N ALA A 834 -55.15 59.27 -14.13
CA ALA A 834 -54.28 58.82 -15.22
C ALA A 834 -54.96 57.80 -16.16
N VAL A 835 -55.73 56.87 -15.59
CA VAL A 835 -56.34 55.74 -16.33
C VAL A 835 -57.37 56.23 -17.37
N GLY A 836 -58.14 57.27 -17.04
CA GLY A 836 -59.21 57.79 -17.92
C GLY A 836 -58.70 58.44 -19.21
N ILE A 837 -57.49 59.00 -19.20
CA ILE A 837 -56.91 59.68 -20.37
C ILE A 837 -56.42 58.65 -21.41
N SER A 838 -55.81 57.54 -20.95
CA SER A 838 -55.23 56.49 -21.79
C SER A 838 -56.25 55.82 -22.71
N VAL A 839 -57.44 55.50 -22.20
CA VAL A 839 -58.50 54.84 -22.97
C VAL A 839 -59.04 55.75 -24.09
N ALA A 840 -59.20 57.05 -23.83
CA ALA A 840 -59.64 58.01 -24.83
C ALA A 840 -58.61 58.24 -25.94
N GLY A 841 -57.32 58.24 -25.60
CA GLY A 841 -56.22 58.38 -26.58
C GLY A 841 -56.17 57.24 -27.59
N LEU A 842 -56.30 55.98 -27.12
CA LEU A 842 -56.29 54.79 -27.98
C LEU A 842 -57.45 54.79 -29.00
N PHE A 843 -58.67 55.17 -28.57
CA PHE A 843 -59.83 55.26 -29.45
C PHE A 843 -59.65 56.31 -30.57
N TRP A 844 -58.92 57.39 -30.32
CA TRP A 844 -58.68 58.44 -31.32
C TRP A 844 -57.55 58.10 -32.29
N ALA A 845 -56.49 57.45 -31.82
CA ALA A 845 -55.35 57.05 -32.64
C ALA A 845 -55.76 56.11 -33.79
N GLY A 846 -56.60 55.10 -33.49
CA GLY A 846 -57.07 54.11 -34.46
C GLY A 846 -57.90 54.67 -35.62
N ARG A 847 -58.35 55.94 -35.56
CA ARG A 847 -59.17 56.57 -36.61
C ARG A 847 -58.39 57.53 -37.52
N ARG A 848 -57.09 57.74 -37.29
CA ARG A 848 -56.27 58.71 -38.04
C ARG A 848 -55.17 58.09 -38.91
N PHE A 849 -54.80 56.82 -38.68
CA PHE A 849 -53.79 56.09 -39.46
C PHE A 849 -54.39 54.85 -40.13
N GLY A 850 -54.97 55.01 -41.33
CA GLY A 850 -55.39 53.90 -42.19
C GLY A 850 -54.43 53.74 -43.37
N GLY A 851 -53.96 52.53 -43.66
CA GLY A 851 -53.03 52.32 -44.78
C GLY A 851 -52.29 50.99 -44.95
N ALA A 852 -52.74 49.87 -44.36
CA ALA A 852 -52.14 48.56 -44.62
C ALA A 852 -53.18 47.42 -44.53
N SER A 853 -53.27 46.60 -45.57
CA SER A 853 -54.15 45.42 -45.61
C SER A 853 -53.39 44.16 -45.17
N GLY A 854 -53.62 43.71 -43.94
CA GLY A 854 -52.99 42.49 -43.41
C GLY A 854 -53.51 42.08 -42.03
N ILE A 855 -53.49 40.77 -41.75
CA ILE A 855 -54.13 40.14 -40.58
C ILE A 855 -53.54 40.61 -39.22
N ARG A 856 -52.32 41.15 -39.20
CA ARG A 856 -51.63 41.61 -37.98
C ARG A 856 -52.20 42.89 -37.34
N GLY A 857 -53.15 43.58 -37.98
CA GLY A 857 -53.66 44.88 -37.50
C GLY A 857 -54.57 44.85 -36.27
N ASN A 858 -55.47 43.86 -36.15
CA ASN A 858 -56.53 43.90 -35.12
C ASN A 858 -56.15 43.24 -33.78
N ALA A 859 -55.09 42.43 -33.73
CA ALA A 859 -54.70 41.70 -32.52
C ALA A 859 -54.28 42.64 -31.38
N LEU A 860 -53.48 43.67 -31.67
CA LEU A 860 -52.98 44.61 -30.65
C LEU A 860 -54.10 45.37 -29.92
N LEU A 861 -55.24 45.65 -30.58
CA LEU A 861 -56.34 46.42 -29.99
C LEU A 861 -57.13 45.65 -28.92
N LEU A 862 -57.19 44.32 -29.02
CA LEU A 862 -57.82 43.45 -28.02
C LEU A 862 -56.86 43.09 -26.88
N VAL A 863 -55.58 42.87 -27.18
CA VAL A 863 -54.55 42.65 -26.15
C VAL A 863 -54.39 43.91 -25.28
N GLY A 864 -54.29 45.09 -25.89
CA GLY A 864 -54.09 46.35 -25.17
C GLY A 864 -55.25 46.76 -24.25
N SER A 865 -56.50 46.48 -24.64
CA SER A 865 -57.67 46.76 -23.78
C SER A 865 -57.77 45.82 -22.58
N THR A 866 -57.36 44.56 -22.75
CA THR A 866 -57.36 43.55 -21.67
C THR A 866 -56.32 43.86 -20.60
N ILE A 867 -55.10 44.27 -20.99
CA ILE A 867 -54.02 44.65 -20.06
C ILE A 867 -54.44 45.82 -19.16
N VAL A 868 -55.09 46.85 -19.73
CA VAL A 868 -55.56 48.02 -18.97
C VAL A 868 -56.69 47.67 -17.99
N ALA A 869 -57.54 46.69 -18.32
CA ALA A 869 -58.58 46.21 -17.41
C ALA A 869 -58.01 45.44 -16.21
N VAL A 870 -56.97 44.63 -16.41
CA VAL A 870 -56.30 43.87 -15.34
C VAL A 870 -55.51 44.80 -14.41
N ALA A 871 -54.76 45.76 -14.95
CA ALA A 871 -54.01 46.75 -14.17
C ALA A 871 -54.92 47.64 -13.29
N ALA A 872 -56.19 47.83 -13.66
CA ALA A 872 -57.18 48.52 -12.84
C ALA A 872 -57.77 47.65 -11.72
N LEU A 873 -57.67 46.33 -11.80
CA LEU A 873 -58.19 45.37 -10.83
C LEU A 873 -57.19 45.11 -9.69
N GLU A 874 -55.90 45.00 -10.03
CA GLU A 874 -54.80 44.80 -9.08
C GLU A 874 -54.66 45.97 -8.08
N LEU A 875 -55.10 47.17 -8.46
CA LEU A 875 -55.14 48.36 -7.61
C LEU A 875 -56.24 48.34 -6.52
N VAL A 876 -57.17 47.38 -6.57
CA VAL A 876 -58.34 47.29 -5.65
C VAL A 876 -58.22 46.14 -4.66
N SER A 877 -57.40 45.11 -4.95
CA SER A 877 -57.15 43.97 -4.06
C SER A 877 -55.71 43.49 -4.16
N PRO A 878 -54.80 43.93 -3.26
CA PRO A 878 -53.42 43.46 -3.24
C PRO A 878 -53.31 41.97 -2.85
N GLY A 879 -52.54 41.19 -3.62
CA GLY A 879 -52.00 39.90 -3.16
C GLY A 879 -52.82 38.63 -3.44
N THR A 880 -53.29 38.37 -4.67
CA THR A 880 -53.95 37.06 -4.97
C THR A 880 -53.76 36.50 -6.40
N ILE A 881 -53.16 37.23 -7.36
CA ILE A 881 -53.24 36.86 -8.80
C ILE A 881 -51.87 36.67 -9.49
N SER A 882 -50.75 37.06 -8.86
CA SER A 882 -49.42 37.08 -9.50
C SER A 882 -48.84 35.71 -9.88
N SER A 883 -49.12 34.65 -9.10
CA SER A 883 -48.53 33.31 -9.29
C SER A 883 -49.13 32.54 -10.47
N ILE A 884 -50.44 32.67 -10.73
CA ILE A 884 -51.16 31.90 -11.76
C ILE A 884 -50.77 32.34 -13.19
N TRP A 885 -50.32 33.59 -13.37
CA TRP A 885 -50.13 34.17 -14.70
C TRP A 885 -48.76 33.93 -15.35
N ARG A 886 -47.68 33.65 -14.59
CA ARG A 886 -46.35 33.40 -15.19
C ARG A 886 -46.33 32.21 -16.15
N ALA A 887 -47.08 31.14 -15.85
CA ALA A 887 -47.22 29.98 -16.72
C ALA A 887 -47.99 30.29 -18.03
N THR A 888 -49.01 31.16 -17.97
CA THR A 888 -49.94 31.37 -19.10
C THR A 888 -49.39 32.33 -20.16
N VAL A 889 -48.56 33.30 -19.80
CA VAL A 889 -47.97 34.24 -20.79
C VAL A 889 -46.88 33.57 -21.63
N PHE A 890 -45.98 32.80 -21.03
CA PHE A 890 -44.87 32.19 -21.78
C PHE A 890 -45.34 31.09 -22.75
N ALA A 891 -46.40 30.36 -22.42
CA ALA A 891 -47.04 29.40 -23.34
C ALA A 891 -47.59 30.05 -24.63
N LEU A 892 -47.78 31.37 -24.68
CA LEU A 892 -48.23 32.13 -25.85
C LEU A 892 -47.08 32.66 -26.73
N GLY A 893 -45.82 32.53 -26.30
CA GLY A 893 -44.64 32.94 -27.08
C GLY A 893 -44.38 32.02 -28.27
N ASP A 894 -44.00 30.77 -27.99
CA ASP A 894 -43.61 29.80 -29.03
C ASP A 894 -44.81 29.14 -29.75
N ALA A 895 -45.99 29.13 -29.14
CA ALA A 895 -47.17 28.51 -29.74
C ALA A 895 -47.80 29.32 -30.90
N ALA A 896 -47.11 30.36 -31.39
CA ALA A 896 -47.52 31.22 -32.50
C ALA A 896 -47.38 30.58 -33.91
N ALA A 897 -46.82 29.37 -34.01
CA ALA A 897 -46.55 28.68 -35.28
C ALA A 897 -47.43 27.45 -35.57
N SER A 898 -48.28 26.99 -34.63
CA SER A 898 -49.13 25.81 -34.82
C SER A 898 -50.55 25.99 -34.25
N GLY A 899 -51.54 25.31 -34.83
CA GLY A 899 -52.96 25.43 -34.45
C GLY A 899 -53.31 24.97 -33.04
N VAL A 900 -52.37 24.40 -32.28
CA VAL A 900 -52.60 23.93 -30.91
C VAL A 900 -52.59 25.09 -29.89
N GLY A 901 -51.78 26.13 -30.12
CA GLY A 901 -51.60 27.24 -29.18
C GLY A 901 -52.89 28.01 -28.85
N ALA A 902 -53.72 28.27 -29.85
CA ALA A 902 -55.01 28.95 -29.67
C ALA A 902 -56.00 28.14 -28.82
N VAL A 903 -55.93 26.80 -28.88
CA VAL A 903 -56.77 25.90 -28.08
C VAL A 903 -56.29 25.90 -26.62
N ILE A 904 -54.98 25.85 -26.38
CA ILE A 904 -54.39 25.94 -25.03
C ILE A 904 -54.74 27.29 -24.38
N ALA A 905 -54.61 28.40 -25.10
CA ALA A 905 -54.96 29.73 -24.59
C ALA A 905 -56.46 29.86 -24.27
N ALA A 906 -57.33 29.29 -25.11
CA ALA A 906 -58.78 29.23 -24.85
C ALA A 906 -59.11 28.43 -23.58
N ILE A 907 -58.45 27.29 -23.37
CA ILE A 907 -58.60 26.45 -22.17
C ILE A 907 -58.05 27.18 -20.93
N ALA A 908 -56.91 27.87 -21.02
CA ALA A 908 -56.33 28.62 -19.91
C ALA A 908 -57.22 29.79 -19.46
N VAL A 909 -57.83 30.53 -20.39
CA VAL A 909 -58.82 31.58 -20.06
C VAL A 909 -60.07 30.99 -19.40
N PHE A 910 -60.53 29.82 -19.85
CA PHE A 910 -61.66 29.12 -19.23
C PHE A 910 -61.33 28.64 -17.81
N PHE A 911 -60.17 28.02 -17.61
CA PHE A 911 -59.68 27.59 -16.29
C PHE A 911 -59.46 28.76 -15.34
N GLY A 912 -58.88 29.88 -15.79
CA GLY A 912 -58.71 31.08 -14.97
C GLY A 912 -60.05 31.64 -14.46
N LEU A 913 -61.06 31.74 -15.34
CA LEU A 913 -62.40 32.17 -14.95
C LEU A 913 -63.10 31.18 -14.02
N TRP A 914 -62.93 29.87 -14.24
CA TRP A 914 -63.43 28.82 -13.35
C TRP A 914 -62.77 28.87 -11.97
N GLN A 915 -61.45 29.05 -11.92
CA GLN A 915 -60.67 29.06 -10.68
C GLN A 915 -60.90 30.33 -9.85
N ILE A 916 -61.18 31.48 -10.48
CA ILE A 916 -61.70 32.68 -9.79
C ILE A 916 -63.05 32.35 -9.15
N ASN A 917 -64.01 31.85 -9.94
CA ASN A 917 -65.36 31.50 -9.45
C ASN A 917 -65.33 30.40 -8.36
N ALA A 918 -64.30 29.56 -8.32
CA ALA A 918 -64.12 28.51 -7.32
C ALA A 918 -63.37 28.96 -6.04
N ARG A 919 -62.65 30.09 -6.06
CA ARG A 919 -61.81 30.54 -4.92
C ARG A 919 -62.23 31.85 -4.25
N THR A 920 -63.01 32.72 -4.89
CA THR A 920 -63.30 34.07 -4.35
C THR A 920 -64.77 34.36 -4.06
N SER A 921 -65.67 33.38 -4.23
CA SER A 921 -67.13 33.52 -4.05
C SER A 921 -67.79 34.65 -4.89
N ALA A 922 -67.09 35.16 -5.91
CA ALA A 922 -67.57 36.22 -6.79
C ALA A 922 -68.28 35.60 -8.01
N ASP A 923 -69.61 35.75 -8.07
CA ASP A 923 -70.42 35.35 -9.24
C ASP A 923 -69.97 36.11 -10.50
N VAL A 924 -69.24 35.43 -11.40
CA VAL A 924 -68.86 35.98 -12.70
C VAL A 924 -70.12 36.09 -13.57
N PRO A 925 -70.58 37.31 -13.94
CA PRO A 925 -71.89 37.46 -14.55
C PRO A 925 -72.00 36.71 -15.89
N TRP A 926 -73.12 36.02 -16.12
CA TRP A 926 -73.33 35.16 -17.30
C TRP A 926 -73.14 35.87 -18.65
N TRP A 927 -73.33 37.20 -18.69
CA TRP A 927 -73.10 38.02 -19.88
C TRP A 927 -71.61 38.31 -20.17
N VAL A 928 -70.70 37.98 -19.25
CA VAL A 928 -69.24 37.98 -19.45
C VAL A 928 -68.76 36.59 -19.87
N THR A 929 -69.28 35.53 -19.26
CA THR A 929 -68.88 34.15 -19.56
C THR A 929 -69.37 33.66 -20.93
N ILE A 930 -70.62 33.92 -21.32
CA ILE A 930 -71.15 33.43 -22.62
C ILE A 930 -70.38 33.99 -23.83
N PRO A 931 -70.09 35.30 -23.94
CA PRO A 931 -69.28 35.82 -25.05
C PRO A 931 -67.86 35.25 -25.06
N THR A 932 -67.22 35.12 -23.90
CA THR A 932 -65.85 34.60 -23.78
C THR A 932 -65.76 33.14 -24.24
N VAL A 933 -66.70 32.29 -23.80
CA VAL A 933 -66.80 30.89 -24.26
C VAL A 933 -67.12 30.80 -25.76
N GLY A 934 -67.97 31.69 -26.27
CA GLY A 934 -68.28 31.76 -27.71
C GLY A 934 -67.05 32.12 -28.56
N ILE A 935 -66.29 33.14 -28.16
CA ILE A 935 -65.05 33.57 -28.85
C ILE A 935 -63.99 32.47 -28.77
N ALA A 936 -63.77 31.87 -27.59
CA ALA A 936 -62.87 30.73 -27.40
C ALA A 936 -63.22 29.55 -28.32
N SER A 937 -64.51 29.21 -28.43
CA SER A 937 -65.00 28.12 -29.29
C SER A 937 -64.78 28.41 -30.79
N ILE A 938 -64.96 29.66 -31.22
CA ILE A 938 -64.70 30.08 -32.62
C ILE A 938 -63.20 30.03 -32.92
N MET A 939 -62.35 30.50 -32.01
CA MET A 939 -60.89 30.46 -32.18
C MET A 939 -60.35 29.02 -32.23
N ALA A 940 -60.90 28.10 -31.42
CA ALA A 940 -60.56 26.69 -31.49
C ALA A 940 -60.97 26.05 -32.84
N LEU A 941 -62.13 26.41 -33.39
CA LEU A 941 -62.58 25.91 -34.70
C LEU A 941 -61.66 26.36 -35.85
N GLU A 942 -61.33 27.66 -35.89
CA GLU A 942 -60.46 28.24 -36.93
C GLU A 942 -59.03 27.66 -36.86
N ALA A 943 -58.53 27.35 -35.66
CA ALA A 943 -57.20 26.77 -35.47
C ALA A 943 -57.09 25.29 -35.86
N ILE A 944 -58.19 24.53 -35.76
CA ILE A 944 -58.26 23.11 -36.19
C ILE A 944 -58.44 22.99 -37.71
N ARG A 945 -59.13 23.94 -38.37
CA ARG A 945 -59.22 24.04 -39.84
C ARG A 945 -59.21 25.50 -40.33
N PRO A 946 -58.03 26.04 -40.68
CA PRO A 946 -57.90 27.40 -41.19
C PRO A 946 -58.74 27.66 -42.45
N GLY A 947 -59.50 28.77 -42.46
CA GLY A 947 -60.31 29.22 -43.59
C GLY A 947 -61.74 28.67 -43.64
N SER A 948 -62.20 27.95 -42.60
CA SER A 948 -63.48 27.24 -42.62
C SER A 948 -64.72 28.12 -42.35
N VAL A 949 -64.58 29.27 -41.68
CA VAL A 949 -65.71 30.11 -41.24
C VAL A 949 -66.29 31.02 -42.35
N LEU A 950 -65.56 31.23 -43.46
CA LEU A 950 -65.95 32.11 -44.58
C LEU A 950 -65.78 31.44 -45.96
N GLY A 951 -66.00 30.12 -46.05
CA GLY A 951 -65.56 29.28 -47.18
C GLY A 951 -66.53 28.20 -47.72
N ALA A 952 -67.85 28.36 -47.52
CA ALA A 952 -68.93 27.51 -48.06
C ALA A 952 -69.08 26.05 -47.55
N LEU A 953 -70.34 25.64 -47.33
CA LEU A 953 -70.70 24.24 -47.11
C LEU A 953 -70.62 23.44 -48.43
N GLN A 954 -69.81 22.39 -48.49
CA GLN A 954 -70.17 21.10 -49.11
C GLN A 954 -69.09 20.02 -48.90
N GLY A 955 -69.45 18.88 -48.31
CA GLY A 955 -68.60 17.69 -48.21
C GLY A 955 -67.97 17.44 -46.82
N VAL A 956 -67.72 16.17 -46.52
CA VAL A 956 -67.19 15.62 -45.25
C VAL A 956 -68.13 15.78 -44.04
N LEU A 957 -69.18 14.94 -44.04
CA LEU A 957 -69.99 14.58 -42.87
C LEU A 957 -69.82 13.06 -42.58
N ALA A 958 -68.59 12.58 -42.71
CA ALA A 958 -68.18 11.20 -42.47
C ALA A 958 -66.75 11.21 -41.90
N GLU A 959 -66.48 10.34 -40.92
CA GLU A 959 -65.15 10.03 -40.35
C GLU A 959 -64.30 11.25 -39.90
N VAL A 960 -64.20 11.61 -38.60
CA VAL A 960 -64.71 10.99 -37.37
C VAL A 960 -65.23 12.10 -36.44
N GLY A 961 -66.56 12.33 -36.44
CA GLY A 961 -67.16 13.55 -35.86
C GLY A 961 -67.78 13.47 -34.46
N GLY A 962 -67.80 12.30 -33.81
CA GLY A 962 -68.55 12.11 -32.55
C GLY A 962 -67.77 12.40 -31.27
N LEU A 963 -66.51 11.97 -31.20
CA LEU A 963 -65.77 11.83 -29.93
C LEU A 963 -65.51 13.16 -29.22
N VAL A 964 -65.07 14.20 -29.93
CA VAL A 964 -64.74 15.51 -29.33
C VAL A 964 -65.97 16.18 -28.70
N VAL A 965 -67.13 16.09 -29.36
CA VAL A 965 -68.39 16.66 -28.84
C VAL A 965 -68.86 15.90 -27.59
N LEU A 966 -68.71 14.57 -27.57
CA LEU A 966 -69.03 13.73 -26.41
C LEU A 966 -68.10 14.00 -25.22
N ILE A 967 -66.81 14.24 -25.45
CA ILE A 967 -65.85 14.61 -24.40
C ILE A 967 -66.23 15.96 -23.77
N VAL A 968 -66.53 16.99 -24.57
CA VAL A 968 -66.94 18.30 -24.07
C VAL A 968 -68.25 18.23 -23.27
N LEU A 969 -69.25 17.48 -23.76
CA LEU A 969 -70.51 17.25 -23.03
C LEU A 969 -70.30 16.44 -21.74
N GLY A 970 -69.38 15.46 -21.75
CA GLY A 970 -69.01 14.68 -20.57
C GLY A 970 -68.36 15.52 -19.47
N ILE A 971 -67.45 16.43 -19.84
CA ILE A 971 -66.81 17.38 -18.90
C ILE A 971 -67.86 18.31 -18.28
N VAL A 972 -68.80 18.85 -19.07
CA VAL A 972 -69.89 19.68 -18.56
C VAL A 972 -70.81 18.90 -17.60
N ALA A 973 -71.15 17.65 -17.92
CA ALA A 973 -71.94 16.80 -17.04
C ALA A 973 -71.21 16.46 -15.73
N TYR A 974 -69.90 16.19 -15.78
CA TYR A 974 -69.07 15.88 -14.62
C TYR A 974 -68.96 17.06 -13.64
N VAL A 975 -68.82 18.30 -14.15
CA VAL A 975 -68.81 19.52 -13.32
C VAL A 975 -70.16 19.75 -12.62
N ILE A 976 -71.29 19.44 -13.29
CA ILE A 976 -72.63 19.51 -12.68
C ILE A 976 -72.79 18.44 -11.57
N TYR A 977 -72.31 17.22 -11.82
CA TYR A 977 -72.35 16.12 -10.86
C TYR A 977 -71.54 16.41 -9.59
N GLN A 978 -70.29 16.89 -9.73
CA GLN A 978 -69.46 17.27 -8.58
C GLN A 978 -70.13 18.33 -7.70
N ARG A 979 -70.75 19.36 -8.31
CA ARG A 979 -71.45 20.43 -7.56
C ARG A 979 -72.66 19.94 -6.77
N GLN A 980 -73.38 18.91 -7.24
CA GLN A 980 -74.44 18.28 -6.46
C GLN A 980 -73.90 17.49 -5.26
N LYS A 981 -72.74 16.82 -5.41
CA LYS A 981 -72.10 16.08 -4.33
C LYS A 981 -71.64 17.01 -3.19
N THR A 982 -71.10 18.18 -3.51
CA THR A 982 -70.70 19.18 -2.50
C THR A 982 -71.89 19.67 -1.67
N GLN A 983 -73.02 19.99 -2.33
CA GLN A 983 -74.23 20.47 -1.64
C GLN A 983 -74.96 19.41 -0.79
N GLN A 984 -74.55 18.14 -0.87
CA GLN A 984 -75.04 17.08 0.03
C GLN A 984 -74.15 16.84 1.25
N ALA A 985 -72.92 17.38 1.27
CA ALA A 985 -71.99 17.20 2.39
C ALA A 985 -72.24 18.19 3.55
N GLU A 986 -72.78 19.37 3.28
CA GLU A 986 -73.02 20.44 4.28
C GLU A 986 -74.31 20.24 5.11
N ALA A 987 -74.96 19.07 5.04
CA ALA A 987 -76.34 18.87 5.48
C ALA A 987 -76.57 17.76 6.53
N SER A 988 -75.53 17.14 7.10
CA SER A 988 -75.68 16.04 8.06
C SER A 988 -74.59 15.98 9.13
N THR A 989 -74.76 16.75 10.20
CA THR A 989 -74.00 16.63 11.45
C THR A 989 -74.94 16.22 12.59
N PRO A 990 -74.80 15.01 13.15
CA PRO A 990 -75.33 14.66 14.47
C PRO A 990 -74.25 14.88 15.55
N ASP A 991 -74.64 15.39 16.72
CA ASP A 991 -73.74 15.50 17.87
C ASP A 991 -73.26 14.12 18.36
N THR A 992 -72.11 14.08 19.04
CA THR A 992 -71.72 12.97 19.92
C THR A 992 -71.15 13.54 21.21
N GLN A 993 -71.45 12.89 22.33
CA GLN A 993 -71.32 13.45 23.67
C GLN A 993 -69.96 13.14 24.30
N VAL A 994 -69.55 13.99 25.27
CA VAL A 994 -68.48 13.67 26.21
C VAL A 994 -69.09 12.91 27.39
N GLU A 995 -68.52 11.75 27.72
CA GLU A 995 -68.79 11.02 28.94
C GLU A 995 -67.48 10.90 29.74
N LEU A 996 -67.53 11.21 31.04
CA LEU A 996 -66.38 11.20 31.95
C LEU A 996 -66.58 10.07 32.95
N ASP A 997 -65.73 9.06 32.90
CA ASP A 997 -65.65 8.04 33.95
C ASP A 997 -64.75 8.54 35.10
N LEU A 998 -65.17 8.29 36.34
CA LEU A 998 -64.51 8.71 37.57
C LEU A 998 -64.54 7.54 38.55
N GLY A 999 -63.65 6.56 38.32
CA GLY A 999 -63.50 5.38 39.16
C GLY A 999 -62.78 5.69 40.49
N GLU A 1000 -63.55 5.99 41.54
CA GLU A 1000 -63.07 5.83 42.93
C GLU A 1000 -63.05 4.35 43.33
N GLY A 1001 -62.09 3.95 44.18
CA GLY A 1001 -62.08 2.64 44.83
C GLY A 1001 -60.87 2.42 45.74
N GLU A 1002 -61.06 2.53 47.06
CA GLU A 1002 -60.02 2.16 48.03
C GLU A 1002 -59.79 0.65 48.07
N ASN A 1003 -58.54 0.19 47.84
CA ASN A 1003 -57.71 -0.69 48.70
C ASN A 1003 -56.57 -1.34 47.89
#